data_AF-G8JSX3-F1
#
_entry.id   AF-G8JSX3-F1
#
_cell.length_a   1.000
_cell.length_b   1.000
_cell.length_c   1.000
_cell.angle_alpha   90.00
_cell.angle_beta   90.00
_cell.angle_gamma   90.00
#
_symmetry.space_group_name_H-M   'P 1'
#
loop_
_entity.id
_entity.type
_entity.pdbx_description
1 polymer ?
#
loop_
_entity_poly.entity_id
_entity_poly.type
_entity_poly.pdbx_seq_one_letter_code
_entity_poly.pdbx_strand_id
1 'polypeptide(L)'
;MAQPLFQLRKELSLSVSEDISFIDDRSSHAATADSSALPESTSNKFTNEVVLTENSKYVVSRLAPNLCFLPDGGWEIFRGSIDNYSGNALCNDKDNLYIWPFNSSQKRPNFIRIPLHEEDQILASPPRCCFTWPSAGDDNDQTKSSGILIVNHTTGLVQFYEDINTINSVSTLISKTRVIELDLKFKEKECVADIINAEPTGVLVSTSFGRLLLITIRDGSGKPRLQLKQQLVKSQVGFFSSSMNSFKEIVSIRPGPITGKGERLLSTITRGGDFKVWNISATMNSYKRIEVNIYEQILDSLQGLYPFAHGSLQVLDSHPLPHDPAAHLVLASIFDNKESYYILTTIKFEETSNSFSIFSVYRLNTYIQNNQAKPHLFIPGGLDHDLSNHEENTPVYILFQDAVVMTQASTKLDSNYPLRRRWEDIISLRDDAVIIGYGYANNALCLINKNQGVLKIQSKPEHIGDIIESRFIKSHIDQAVYFSQVSENPIEFNLPNGIELEREEIEEDLLTSGNEILLSASSYIPPRLNSLASHLQIRVDLFENLLQFTRSNFNHKISPQCKLTLIESFEILKSSLSLLLNLSNYKEFSELWKKTLMSENLDEEQLFISQLNEFPGIFEKFLANLDEVLRPSDNIELKAFGADLINSVIYQACLEEGENEYRYGKLNLAITEINSTLPWFTKFSIPVNINKILLHLVYSSDDISLLSKFDKKLLDLIKTLYYMCKQSDIWYRDKSTSSKSEDYEQLMEFYNANHLTWVQILAKVNRATDALQIADFYHDLGGLVEILNGFKKEQAQPIYEEFFAKYDFQFAESIFTSFIEQGRINDLFFQFPNYHHFLIKFFETHPQYGYVSWLGNIFDEKYSIASEILTSVATSNTDNSFDIDQRQVQLSIAKLSALATEEDSPKLEILEVVQPHLDLIDAQKNLFTSIQMGISFNSRYRKSGKEVKKYYESLIDKIKRNSPVSLSAIVDLYTSLEGHEGFYSALKLLTLDRIIPDEERKMIIAVVWRRCILMTDWKQFANDTETPVYFVLLKFFRERLFDAGIQLPDFESLSATSIGDDIVSALYGTLDDSEPFKKLLTKELEDLRSLNPDFQVRLQSLIGSASNETGSKFVINYETNTVE
;
A
#
# COMPACT_ATOMS: atom_id res chain seq x y z
N MET A 1 -9.83 -5.59 16.83
CA MET A 1 -8.69 -4.74 16.44
C MET A 1 -7.72 -5.64 15.72
N ALA A 2 -7.62 -5.50 14.40
CA ALA A 2 -6.74 -6.33 13.57
C ALA A 2 -5.29 -6.01 13.94
N GLN A 3 -4.53 -7.01 14.36
CA GLN A 3 -3.08 -6.87 14.51
C GLN A 3 -2.49 -6.60 13.10
N PRO A 4 -1.58 -5.61 12.97
CA PRO A 4 -1.00 -5.26 11.68
C PRO A 4 -0.17 -6.42 11.13
N LEU A 5 -0.09 -6.53 9.80
CA LEU A 5 0.49 -7.67 9.10
C LEU A 5 2.03 -7.80 9.21
N PHE A 6 2.62 -7.06 10.14
CA PHE A 6 4.06 -6.92 10.28
C PHE A 6 4.40 -6.46 11.71
N GLN A 7 4.71 -7.41 12.59
CA GLN A 7 5.55 -7.13 13.75
C GLN A 7 6.83 -7.93 13.59
N LEU A 8 7.82 -7.33 12.93
CA LEU A 8 9.19 -7.74 13.21
C LEU A 8 9.50 -7.43 14.67
N ARG A 9 9.79 -8.51 15.40
CA ARG A 9 10.25 -8.58 16.79
C ARG A 9 11.00 -7.32 17.25
N LYS A 10 10.35 -6.54 18.11
CA LYS A 10 11.02 -5.65 19.06
C LYS A 10 11.34 -6.35 20.40
N GLU A 11 10.99 -7.63 20.52
CA GLU A 11 11.27 -8.44 21.70
C GLU A 11 12.07 -9.67 21.29
N LEU A 12 13.41 -9.55 21.31
CA LEU A 12 14.43 -10.60 21.53
C LEU A 12 15.82 -10.12 21.07
N SER A 13 16.33 -9.04 21.67
CA SER A 13 17.78 -8.77 21.77
C SER A 13 18.05 -7.59 22.72
N LEU A 14 18.17 -7.87 24.02
CA LEU A 14 18.88 -6.98 24.94
C LEU A 14 20.24 -7.59 25.26
N SER A 15 21.30 -6.97 24.74
CA SER A 15 22.53 -6.77 25.50
C SER A 15 23.41 -5.68 24.86
N VAL A 16 23.56 -4.60 25.65
CA VAL A 16 24.76 -3.76 25.83
C VAL A 16 25.19 -2.86 24.66
N SER A 17 24.94 -1.56 24.90
CA SER A 17 25.67 -0.36 24.50
C SER A 17 26.92 -0.51 23.64
N GLU A 18 26.97 0.26 22.55
CA GLU A 18 28.14 1.06 22.21
C GLU A 18 27.66 2.34 21.49
N ASP A 19 27.93 3.47 22.13
CA ASP A 19 27.81 4.81 21.58
C ASP A 19 28.78 4.96 20.39
N ILE A 20 28.25 5.26 19.20
CA ILE A 20 29.05 5.85 18.13
C ILE A 20 28.27 7.02 17.54
N SER A 21 28.62 8.21 18.05
CA SER A 21 28.33 9.49 17.46
C SER A 21 29.04 9.63 16.11
N PHE A 22 28.29 9.67 15.01
CA PHE A 22 28.77 10.29 13.77
C PHE A 22 28.17 11.68 13.65
N ILE A 23 29.05 12.66 13.86
CA ILE A 23 28.83 14.09 13.67
C ILE A 23 28.66 14.38 12.17
N ASP A 24 27.65 15.21 11.91
CA ASP A 24 27.46 16.16 10.82
C ASP A 24 28.48 16.15 9.67
N ASP A 25 27.99 15.79 8.48
CA ASP A 25 28.30 16.46 7.23
C ASP A 25 27.22 16.06 6.19
N ARG A 26 26.00 16.58 6.37
CA ARG A 26 24.97 16.60 5.32
C ARG A 26 24.66 18.05 4.99
N SER A 27 25.51 18.64 4.15
CA SER A 27 25.24 19.93 3.54
C SER A 27 23.97 19.85 2.69
N SER A 28 22.98 20.66 3.03
CA SER A 28 21.74 20.88 2.29
C SER A 28 22.02 21.17 0.81
N HIS A 29 21.84 20.18 -0.06
CA HIS A 29 22.04 20.34 -1.51
C HIS A 29 21.01 21.26 -2.17
N ALA A 30 19.89 21.58 -1.49
CA ALA A 30 18.91 22.57 -1.95
C ALA A 30 19.45 24.02 -1.93
N ALA A 31 20.53 24.30 -1.19
CA ALA A 31 21.10 25.65 -1.09
C ALA A 31 22.20 25.95 -2.13
N THR A 32 22.51 25.01 -3.04
CA THR A 32 23.58 25.18 -4.05
C THR A 32 23.13 24.86 -5.47
N ALA A 33 21.82 24.83 -5.75
CA ALA A 33 21.35 24.83 -7.12
C ALA A 33 21.58 26.22 -7.72
N ASP A 34 22.77 26.43 -8.30
CA ASP A 34 22.99 27.51 -9.25
C ASP A 34 21.90 27.40 -10.32
N SER A 35 20.94 28.31 -10.27
CA SER A 35 19.91 28.51 -11.27
C SER A 35 20.55 29.01 -12.56
N SER A 36 21.22 28.11 -13.30
CA SER A 36 21.69 28.39 -14.64
C SER A 36 20.60 28.06 -15.67
N ALA A 37 19.56 28.90 -15.67
CA ALA A 37 18.73 29.14 -16.85
C ALA A 37 18.50 30.65 -16.92
N LEU A 38 19.35 31.32 -17.72
CA LEU A 38 19.29 32.76 -17.98
C LEU A 38 17.91 33.17 -18.51
N PRO A 39 17.42 34.34 -18.06
CA PRO A 39 17.33 35.44 -19.01
C PRO A 39 18.15 36.65 -18.54
N GLU A 40 18.72 37.34 -19.53
CA GLU A 40 19.63 38.47 -19.37
C GLU A 40 19.02 39.60 -18.54
N SER A 41 19.59 39.87 -17.36
CA SER A 41 20.14 41.18 -16.96
C SER A 41 20.32 41.27 -15.44
N THR A 42 21.42 41.92 -15.05
CA THR A 42 21.76 42.49 -13.72
C THR A 42 22.66 41.69 -12.75
N SER A 43 23.95 42.05 -12.83
CA SER A 43 24.95 42.16 -11.76
C SER A 43 25.42 40.92 -10.97
N ASN A 44 26.66 40.54 -11.25
CA ASN A 44 27.57 39.80 -10.37
C ASN A 44 27.70 40.49 -8.99
N LYS A 45 26.84 40.15 -8.03
CA LYS A 45 27.05 40.43 -6.60
C LYS A 45 26.79 39.13 -5.84
N PHE A 46 27.83 38.58 -5.20
CA PHE A 46 27.69 37.50 -4.22
C PHE A 46 26.80 37.98 -3.07
N THR A 47 25.52 37.61 -3.08
CA THR A 47 24.59 37.87 -1.98
C THR A 47 24.56 36.63 -1.09
N ASN A 48 24.85 36.78 0.21
CA ASN A 48 24.70 35.70 1.21
C ASN A 48 23.21 35.50 1.60
N GLU A 49 22.31 35.62 0.63
CA GLU A 49 20.87 35.49 0.79
C GLU A 49 20.49 34.01 0.66
N VAL A 50 19.65 33.51 1.56
CA VAL A 50 19.22 32.10 1.57
C VAL A 50 17.75 32.03 1.20
N VAL A 51 17.42 31.33 0.12
CA VAL A 51 16.01 31.07 -0.24
C VAL A 51 15.42 30.05 0.73
N LEU A 52 14.31 30.42 1.37
CA LEU A 52 13.60 29.59 2.36
C LEU A 52 12.43 28.83 1.74
N THR A 53 11.76 29.43 0.75
CA THR A 53 10.76 28.77 -0.10
C THR A 53 10.57 29.59 -1.38
N GLU A 54 10.16 28.92 -2.45
CA GLU A 54 9.93 29.53 -3.74
C GLU A 54 8.85 28.77 -4.51
N ASN A 55 7.96 29.50 -5.17
CA ASN A 55 7.02 28.95 -6.15
C ASN A 55 7.00 29.81 -7.42
N SER A 56 6.03 29.57 -8.30
CA SER A 56 5.86 30.35 -9.55
C SER A 56 5.50 31.82 -9.32
N LYS A 57 4.94 32.18 -8.16
CA LYS A 57 4.38 33.51 -7.89
C LYS A 57 5.21 34.35 -6.92
N TYR A 58 5.94 33.76 -5.98
CA TYR A 58 6.74 34.47 -4.99
C TYR A 58 7.98 33.70 -4.54
N VAL A 59 8.88 34.42 -3.89
CA VAL A 59 10.09 33.91 -3.21
C VAL A 59 10.12 34.46 -1.80
N VAL A 60 10.42 33.60 -0.83
CA VAL A 60 10.76 34.01 0.53
C VAL A 60 12.24 33.73 0.75
N SER A 61 12.98 34.76 1.10
CA SER A 61 14.41 34.68 1.36
C SER A 61 14.78 35.26 2.70
N ARG A 62 15.82 34.70 3.32
CA ARG A 62 16.49 35.24 4.48
C ARG A 62 17.66 36.10 4.02
N LEU A 63 17.62 37.39 4.35
CA LEU A 63 18.72 38.31 4.07
C LEU A 63 19.95 37.95 4.91
N ALA A 64 21.13 38.35 4.42
CA ALA A 64 22.40 37.99 5.06
C ALA A 64 22.55 38.42 6.53
N PRO A 65 22.07 39.60 6.99
CA PRO A 65 22.27 40.05 8.35
C PRO A 65 21.64 39.14 9.42
N ASN A 66 22.47 38.61 10.31
CA ASN A 66 22.03 37.91 11.52
C ASN A 66 21.89 38.89 12.70
N LEU A 67 20.84 38.73 13.51
CA LEU A 67 20.45 39.61 14.61
C LEU A 67 20.99 39.18 15.98
N CYS A 68 22.05 38.36 16.04
CA CYS A 68 22.69 37.96 17.31
C CYS A 68 23.17 39.12 18.21
N PHE A 69 23.19 40.36 17.72
CA PHE A 69 23.54 41.54 18.52
C PHE A 69 22.37 42.04 19.39
N LEU A 70 21.13 41.58 19.14
CA LEU A 70 19.98 41.87 19.99
C LEU A 70 20.08 41.05 21.29
N PRO A 71 19.70 41.62 22.45
CA PRO A 71 19.80 40.90 23.72
C PRO A 71 18.79 39.76 23.83
N ASP A 72 19.17 38.72 24.60
CA ASP A 72 18.32 37.57 24.93
C ASP A 72 17.23 37.97 25.95
N GLY A 73 16.24 38.74 25.51
CA GLY A 73 15.07 39.16 26.30
C GLY A 73 13.74 38.64 25.75
N GLY A 74 12.65 38.77 26.52
CA GLY A 74 11.30 38.46 26.03
C GLY A 74 10.94 39.27 24.78
N TRP A 75 10.31 38.63 23.80
CA TRP A 75 10.00 39.22 22.49
C TRP A 75 9.02 40.40 22.55
N GLU A 76 8.12 40.42 23.53
CA GLU A 76 7.16 41.53 23.77
C GLU A 76 7.82 42.89 24.04
N ILE A 77 9.12 42.88 24.37
CA ILE A 77 9.89 44.06 24.73
C ILE A 77 10.42 44.78 23.47
N PHE A 78 10.50 44.08 22.33
CA PHE A 78 11.08 44.62 21.10
C PHE A 78 10.02 45.21 20.17
N ARG A 79 10.37 46.33 19.54
CA ARG A 79 9.62 46.94 18.43
C ARG A 79 10.57 47.27 17.31
N GLY A 80 10.30 46.78 16.10
CA GLY A 80 11.10 47.07 14.93
C GLY A 80 10.30 47.64 13.77
N SER A 81 10.99 48.35 12.89
CA SER A 81 10.45 48.80 11.60
C SER A 81 11.56 48.89 10.56
N ILE A 82 11.21 48.68 9.30
CA ILE A 82 12.14 48.80 8.18
C ILE A 82 11.71 49.99 7.32
N ASP A 83 12.67 50.86 6.97
CA ASP A 83 12.44 51.98 6.06
C ASP A 83 13.26 51.80 4.78
N ASN A 84 12.55 51.69 3.67
CA ASN A 84 13.15 51.51 2.35
C ASN A 84 13.89 52.76 1.88
N TYR A 85 13.42 53.97 2.25
CA TYR A 85 14.05 55.21 1.80
C TYR A 85 15.45 55.39 2.41
N SER A 86 15.59 55.12 3.71
CA SER A 86 16.90 55.17 4.40
C SER A 86 17.78 53.95 4.14
N GLY A 87 17.21 52.82 3.68
CA GLY A 87 17.93 51.56 3.51
C GLY A 87 18.31 50.87 4.83
N ASN A 88 17.76 51.34 5.97
CA ASN A 88 18.07 50.85 7.30
C ASN A 88 16.85 50.22 7.97
N ALA A 89 17.10 49.21 8.80
CA ALA A 89 16.15 48.68 9.77
C ALA A 89 16.45 49.25 11.15
N LEU A 90 15.41 49.38 11.96
CA LEU A 90 15.50 49.77 13.35
C LEU A 90 14.79 48.74 14.23
N CYS A 91 15.32 48.51 15.42
CA CYS A 91 14.69 47.73 16.47
C CYS A 91 15.04 48.33 17.83
N ASN A 92 14.08 48.52 18.71
CA ASN A 92 14.33 49.00 20.06
C ASN A 92 13.69 48.11 21.12
N ASP A 93 14.40 47.98 22.24
CA ASP A 93 13.84 47.48 23.49
C ASP A 93 13.44 48.67 24.38
N LYS A 94 13.42 48.46 25.70
CA LYS A 94 13.16 49.53 26.69
C LYS A 94 14.36 50.44 26.91
N ASP A 95 15.57 49.97 26.63
CA ASP A 95 16.82 50.56 27.09
C ASP A 95 17.63 51.15 25.92
N ASN A 96 17.58 50.52 24.75
CA ASN A 96 18.41 50.79 23.59
C ASN A 96 17.62 50.71 22.27
N LEU A 97 18.02 51.54 21.33
CA LEU A 97 17.63 51.50 19.93
C LEU A 97 18.81 51.00 19.08
N TYR A 98 18.57 49.98 18.28
CA TYR A 98 19.50 49.32 17.37
C TYR A 98 19.13 49.68 15.93
N ILE A 99 20.10 50.15 15.13
CA ILE A 99 19.91 50.51 13.73
C ILE A 99 20.98 49.82 12.89
N TRP A 100 20.59 49.18 11.78
CA TRP A 100 21.53 48.52 10.86
C TRP A 100 21.03 48.56 9.41
N PRO A 101 21.92 48.49 8.41
CA PRO A 101 21.53 48.34 7.01
C PRO A 101 20.95 46.94 6.77
N PHE A 102 19.66 46.86 6.41
CA PHE A 102 18.97 45.57 6.31
C PHE A 102 19.32 44.78 5.04
N ASN A 103 19.64 45.47 3.94
CA ASN A 103 20.08 44.88 2.67
C ASN A 103 21.60 44.69 2.56
N SER A 104 22.32 44.58 3.69
CA SER A 104 23.75 44.32 3.68
C SER A 104 24.06 42.90 3.21
N SER A 105 25.13 42.70 2.44
CA SER A 105 25.61 41.37 2.05
C SER A 105 26.41 40.66 3.16
N GLN A 106 26.72 41.36 4.26
CA GLN A 106 27.51 40.85 5.36
C GLN A 106 26.62 40.15 6.41
N LYS A 107 27.06 38.98 6.90
CA LYS A 107 26.35 38.24 7.97
C LYS A 107 26.27 39.00 9.29
N ARG A 108 27.23 39.88 9.58
CA ARG A 108 27.25 40.75 10.76
C ARG A 108 27.45 42.19 10.27
N PRO A 109 26.39 42.96 10.00
CA PRO A 109 26.53 44.34 9.60
C PRO A 109 27.02 45.21 10.77
N ASN A 110 27.65 46.34 10.45
CA ASN A 110 27.84 47.40 11.43
C ASN A 110 26.46 47.93 11.87
N PHE A 111 26.21 47.96 13.17
CA PHE A 111 24.99 48.49 13.76
C PHE A 111 25.29 49.65 14.72
N ILE A 112 24.32 50.53 14.88
CA ILE A 112 24.38 51.70 15.76
C ILE A 112 23.48 51.42 16.96
N ARG A 113 23.99 51.68 18.18
CA ARG A 113 23.26 51.51 19.44
C ARG A 113 23.08 52.86 20.12
N ILE A 114 21.84 53.21 20.41
CA ILE A 114 21.46 54.49 21.04
C ILE A 114 20.76 54.18 22.37
N PRO A 115 21.30 54.61 23.52
CA PRO A 115 20.60 54.45 24.81
C PRO A 115 19.38 55.38 24.87
N LEU A 116 18.23 54.85 25.29
CA LEU A 116 16.95 55.55 25.34
C LEU A 116 16.72 56.27 26.67
N HIS A 117 17.43 55.88 27.72
CA HIS A 117 17.36 56.46 29.06
C HIS A 117 18.73 56.44 29.75
N GLU A 118 18.83 57.13 30.88
CA GLU A 118 20.02 57.05 31.75
C GLU A 118 20.01 55.75 32.57
N GLU A 119 21.17 55.30 33.04
CA GLU A 119 21.37 53.98 33.66
C GLU A 119 20.43 53.67 34.86
N ASP A 120 19.81 54.69 35.46
CA ASP A 120 18.93 54.58 36.64
C ASP A 120 17.40 54.62 36.34
N GLN A 121 16.96 54.74 35.08
CA GLN A 121 15.53 54.91 34.73
C GLN A 121 15.03 53.92 33.68
N ILE A 122 14.37 52.83 34.08
CA ILE A 122 13.79 51.88 33.12
C ILE A 122 12.46 52.40 32.55
N LEU A 123 12.31 52.41 31.23
CA LEU A 123 11.04 52.77 30.57
C LEU A 123 9.97 51.67 30.80
N ALA A 124 8.73 52.08 31.10
CA ALA A 124 7.63 51.14 31.31
C ALA A 124 7.33 50.28 30.06
N SER A 125 7.49 50.85 28.87
CA SER A 125 7.22 50.24 27.57
C SER A 125 8.18 50.79 26.50
N PRO A 126 8.56 50.00 25.47
CA PRO A 126 9.45 50.46 24.41
C PRO A 126 8.86 51.69 23.69
N PRO A 127 9.66 52.74 23.42
CA PRO A 127 9.21 53.90 22.66
C PRO A 127 8.91 53.52 21.20
N ARG A 128 8.22 54.41 20.49
CA ARG A 128 7.98 54.31 19.06
C ARG A 128 8.98 55.18 18.32
N CYS A 129 9.67 54.59 17.35
CA CYS A 129 10.76 55.23 16.60
C CYS A 129 10.42 55.27 15.11
N CYS A 130 10.84 56.33 14.41
CA CYS A 130 10.62 56.46 12.97
C CYS A 130 11.78 57.24 12.33
N PHE A 131 12.25 56.78 11.16
CA PHE A 131 13.25 57.50 10.38
C PHE A 131 12.65 58.75 9.74
N THR A 132 13.45 59.82 9.68
CA THR A 132 13.11 61.07 8.99
C THR A 132 14.02 61.29 7.79
N TRP A 133 13.46 61.84 6.72
CA TRP A 133 14.18 62.06 5.47
C TRP A 133 14.96 63.40 5.48
N PRO A 134 16.08 63.49 4.75
CA PRO A 134 16.85 64.73 4.62
C PRO A 134 16.04 65.80 3.88
N SER A 135 16.45 67.07 4.01
CA SER A 135 15.83 68.16 3.26
C SER A 135 16.06 67.99 1.75
N ALA A 136 15.05 68.30 0.94
CA ALA A 136 15.15 68.32 -0.52
C ALA A 136 16.29 69.27 -0.95
N GLY A 137 17.45 68.69 -1.33
CA GLY A 137 18.69 69.42 -1.63
C GLY A 137 19.97 68.57 -1.58
N ASP A 138 19.99 67.48 -0.81
CA ASP A 138 21.16 66.59 -0.65
C ASP A 138 20.99 65.23 -1.39
N ASP A 139 20.60 65.26 -2.67
CA ASP A 139 20.41 64.06 -3.52
C ASP A 139 21.73 63.46 -4.06
N ASN A 140 22.83 63.55 -3.29
CA ASN A 140 24.03 62.79 -3.60
C ASN A 140 23.93 61.41 -2.94
N ASP A 141 23.86 60.36 -3.75
CA ASP A 141 23.69 58.94 -3.34
C ASP A 141 24.76 58.42 -2.35
N GLN A 142 25.85 59.15 -2.12
CA GLN A 142 26.93 58.77 -1.21
C GLN A 142 26.73 59.26 0.24
N THR A 143 25.77 60.16 0.51
CA THR A 143 25.57 60.77 1.84
C THR A 143 24.09 60.93 2.23
N LYS A 144 23.27 59.90 2.06
CA LYS A 144 21.91 59.87 2.63
C LYS A 144 21.98 59.71 4.16
N SER A 145 22.28 60.79 4.88
CA SER A 145 22.13 60.84 6.34
C SER A 145 20.64 60.91 6.68
N SER A 146 20.14 59.90 7.39
CA SER A 146 18.77 59.87 7.88
C SER A 146 18.75 60.39 9.32
N GLY A 147 17.69 61.09 9.69
CA GLY A 147 17.42 61.44 11.08
C GLY A 147 16.56 60.37 11.75
N ILE A 148 16.45 60.45 13.08
CA ILE A 148 15.61 59.54 13.87
C ILE A 148 14.73 60.35 14.83
N LEU A 149 13.43 60.02 14.83
CA LEU A 149 12.45 60.52 15.77
C LEU A 149 12.09 59.42 16.76
N ILE A 150 12.18 59.71 18.05
CA ILE A 150 11.85 58.80 19.15
C ILE A 150 10.72 59.42 19.96
N VAL A 151 9.63 58.68 20.16
CA VAL A 151 8.49 59.14 20.97
C VAL A 151 8.23 58.16 22.09
N ASN A 152 8.26 58.66 23.31
CA ASN A 152 7.95 57.87 24.49
C ASN A 152 6.46 57.49 24.49
N HIS A 153 6.19 56.19 24.64
CA HIS A 153 4.86 55.61 24.54
C HIS A 153 3.85 56.17 25.57
N THR A 154 4.29 56.51 26.78
CA THR A 154 3.40 56.96 27.87
C THR A 154 3.47 58.45 28.16
N THR A 155 4.66 59.05 28.09
CA THR A 155 4.83 60.47 28.43
C THR A 155 4.50 61.39 27.26
N GLY A 156 4.54 60.90 26.02
CA GLY A 156 4.35 61.71 24.83
C GLY A 156 5.51 62.67 24.54
N LEU A 157 6.67 62.49 25.19
CA LEU A 157 7.89 63.22 24.89
C LEU A 157 8.46 62.75 23.55
N VAL A 158 8.68 63.69 22.63
CA VAL A 158 9.25 63.49 21.30
C VAL A 158 10.68 64.01 21.29
N GLN A 159 11.63 63.18 20.89
CA GLN A 159 13.04 63.51 20.74
C GLN A 159 13.45 63.33 19.28
N PHE A 160 14.09 64.34 18.71
CA PHE A 160 14.53 64.34 17.33
C PHE A 160 16.05 64.49 17.23
N TYR A 161 16.65 63.60 16.43
CA TYR A 161 18.06 63.61 16.06
C TYR A 161 18.16 63.79 14.55
N GLU A 162 18.93 64.81 14.13
CA GLU A 162 19.04 65.19 12.71
C GLU A 162 19.82 64.18 11.86
N ASP A 163 20.91 63.61 12.39
CA ASP A 163 21.73 62.62 11.70
C ASP A 163 22.13 61.49 12.66
N ILE A 164 21.77 60.25 12.30
CA ILE A 164 22.09 59.04 13.06
C ILE A 164 23.60 58.86 13.25
N ASN A 165 24.42 59.23 12.26
CA ASN A 165 25.87 59.03 12.33
C ASN A 165 26.54 59.91 13.39
N THR A 166 25.97 61.09 13.68
CA THR A 166 26.51 62.01 14.69
C THR A 166 26.29 61.52 16.13
N ILE A 167 25.42 60.53 16.33
CA ILE A 167 25.06 59.99 17.65
C ILE A 167 26.20 59.11 18.21
N ASN A 168 27.02 58.51 17.34
CA ASN A 168 27.82 57.33 17.65
C ASN A 168 29.24 57.59 18.23
N SER A 169 29.53 58.75 18.85
CA SER A 169 30.95 59.05 19.16
C SER A 169 31.34 59.71 20.48
N VAL A 170 30.46 60.35 21.26
CA VAL A 170 30.95 61.07 22.46
C VAL A 170 29.88 61.10 23.56
N SER A 171 30.29 60.80 24.80
CA SER A 171 29.59 60.95 26.09
C SER A 171 28.17 61.56 26.06
N THR A 172 27.24 60.93 26.79
CA THR A 172 25.84 61.34 27.09
C THR A 172 25.57 62.82 27.36
N LEU A 173 26.59 63.64 27.62
CA LEU A 173 26.50 65.08 27.90
C LEU A 173 26.53 65.97 26.64
N ILE A 174 27.24 65.61 25.57
CA ILE A 174 27.32 66.43 24.33
C ILE A 174 26.16 66.10 23.39
N SER A 175 25.73 64.83 23.34
CA SER A 175 24.54 64.42 22.57
C SER A 175 23.28 65.16 23.03
N LYS A 176 23.10 65.39 24.34
CA LYS A 176 22.00 66.20 24.91
C LYS A 176 21.90 67.63 24.36
N THR A 177 23.00 68.23 23.91
CA THR A 177 22.98 69.60 23.34
C THR A 177 22.46 69.66 21.90
N ARG A 178 22.31 68.51 21.23
CA ARG A 178 21.84 68.40 19.84
C ARG A 178 20.47 67.72 19.71
N VAL A 179 19.90 67.22 20.81
CA VAL A 179 18.52 66.68 20.81
C VAL A 179 17.53 67.83 20.81
N ILE A 180 16.56 67.77 19.91
CA ILE A 180 15.42 68.69 19.91
C ILE A 180 14.24 67.94 20.53
N GLU A 181 13.64 68.53 21.59
CA GLU A 181 12.55 67.90 22.34
C GLU A 181 11.23 68.65 22.16
N LEU A 182 10.12 67.90 22.17
CA LEU A 182 8.76 68.43 22.14
C LEU A 182 7.84 67.57 22.99
N ASP A 183 7.07 68.20 23.89
CA ASP A 183 6.03 67.54 24.68
C ASP A 183 4.65 67.67 24.00
N LEU A 184 4.01 66.53 23.71
CA LEU A 184 2.69 66.45 23.07
C LEU A 184 1.51 66.63 24.04
N LYS A 185 1.78 66.79 25.34
CA LYS A 185 0.79 67.01 26.41
C LYS A 185 -0.29 65.93 26.43
N PHE A 186 0.13 64.69 26.66
CA PHE A 186 -0.79 63.55 26.76
C PHE A 186 -1.66 63.65 28.01
N LYS A 187 -2.91 63.19 27.89
CA LYS A 187 -3.81 63.00 29.04
C LYS A 187 -3.39 61.79 29.86
N GLU A 188 -3.82 61.71 31.12
CA GLU A 188 -3.61 60.51 31.94
C GLU A 188 -4.20 59.27 31.22
N LYS A 189 -3.38 58.21 31.09
CA LYS A 189 -3.66 56.96 30.35
C LYS A 189 -3.73 57.07 28.81
N GLU A 190 -3.43 58.22 28.22
CA GLU A 190 -3.23 58.35 26.77
C GLU A 190 -1.86 57.77 26.40
N CYS A 191 -1.81 56.88 25.40
CA CYS A 191 -0.57 56.27 24.91
C CYS A 191 -0.42 56.49 23.41
N VAL A 192 0.82 56.43 22.90
CA VAL A 192 1.08 56.46 21.46
C VAL A 192 0.58 55.15 20.83
N ALA A 193 -0.31 55.26 19.83
CA ALA A 193 -0.77 54.11 19.06
C ALA A 193 0.14 53.83 17.85
N ASP A 194 0.40 54.84 17.02
CA ASP A 194 1.17 54.71 15.79
C ASP A 194 1.96 56.00 15.44
N ILE A 195 3.04 55.85 14.67
CA ILE A 195 3.90 56.94 14.19
C ILE A 195 4.21 56.74 12.73
N ILE A 196 3.88 57.73 11.91
CA ILE A 196 4.05 57.66 10.47
C ILE A 196 4.78 58.90 9.98
N ASN A 197 5.84 58.66 9.24
CA ASN A 197 6.54 59.70 8.51
C ASN A 197 5.69 60.11 7.28
N ALA A 198 5.32 61.40 7.22
CA ALA A 198 4.60 62.02 6.11
C ALA A 198 5.39 63.21 5.54
N GLU A 199 6.73 63.12 5.53
CA GLU A 199 7.62 64.07 4.83
C GLU A 199 7.17 64.22 3.36
N PRO A 200 7.12 65.44 2.79
CA PRO A 200 7.77 66.68 3.24
C PRO A 200 6.97 67.52 4.26
N THR A 201 5.78 67.05 4.70
CA THR A 201 4.92 67.84 5.60
C THR A 201 5.32 67.72 7.07
N GLY A 202 5.77 66.54 7.49
CA GLY A 202 6.21 66.26 8.86
C GLY A 202 5.86 64.84 9.29
N VAL A 203 5.83 64.60 10.60
CA VAL A 203 5.52 63.29 11.20
C VAL A 203 4.17 63.32 11.90
N LEU A 204 3.39 62.25 11.72
CA LEU A 204 2.08 62.05 12.31
C LEU A 204 2.18 61.12 13.52
N VAL A 205 1.56 61.52 14.63
CA VAL A 205 1.45 60.71 15.84
C VAL A 205 -0.02 60.49 16.17
N SER A 206 -0.42 59.22 16.25
CA SER A 206 -1.75 58.80 16.68
C SER A 206 -1.73 58.30 18.12
N THR A 207 -2.86 58.42 18.82
CA THR A 207 -2.98 58.06 20.24
C THR A 207 -4.09 57.05 20.48
N SER A 208 -4.03 56.34 21.61
CA SER A 208 -5.06 55.41 22.08
C SER A 208 -6.44 56.06 22.30
N PHE A 209 -6.52 57.39 22.34
CA PHE A 209 -7.79 58.15 22.47
C PHE A 209 -8.30 58.69 21.13
N GLY A 210 -7.75 58.24 20.01
CA GLY A 210 -8.15 58.63 18.65
C GLY A 210 -7.74 60.06 18.28
N ARG A 211 -6.79 60.67 19.02
CA ARG A 211 -6.19 61.96 18.66
C ARG A 211 -5.14 61.73 17.58
N LEU A 212 -5.12 62.59 16.56
CA LEU A 212 -4.11 62.59 15.49
C LEU A 212 -3.40 63.93 15.44
N LEU A 213 -2.08 63.91 15.60
CA LEU A 213 -1.22 65.07 15.75
C LEU A 213 -0.23 65.16 14.60
N LEU A 214 -0.13 66.34 14.00
CA LEU A 214 0.87 66.66 12.99
C LEU A 214 2.01 67.46 13.62
N ILE A 215 3.21 66.89 13.57
CA ILE A 215 4.45 67.47 14.07
C ILE A 215 5.32 67.85 12.87
N THR A 216 5.74 69.10 12.79
CA THR A 216 6.72 69.53 11.80
C THR A 216 8.11 69.37 12.39
N ILE A 217 9.04 68.76 11.64
CA ILE A 217 10.43 68.57 12.06
C ILE A 217 11.36 69.71 11.62
N ARG A 218 10.88 70.57 10.72
CA ARG A 218 11.61 71.72 10.18
C ARG A 218 10.74 72.99 10.23
N ASP A 219 11.40 74.14 10.33
CA ASP A 219 10.73 75.42 10.14
C ASP A 219 10.50 75.73 8.65
N GLY A 220 9.78 76.83 8.35
CA GLY A 220 9.53 77.26 6.97
C GLY A 220 10.77 77.64 6.16
N SER A 221 11.95 77.70 6.79
CA SER A 221 13.26 77.92 6.17
C SER A 221 14.10 76.64 6.05
N GLY A 222 13.56 75.48 6.45
CA GLY A 222 14.21 74.17 6.37
C GLY A 222 15.09 73.81 7.57
N LYS A 223 15.22 74.69 8.59
CA LYS A 223 16.03 74.41 9.78
C LYS A 223 15.36 73.40 10.71
N PRO A 224 16.11 72.49 11.33
CA PRO A 224 15.56 71.48 12.23
C PRO A 224 14.91 72.15 13.46
N ARG A 225 13.61 71.98 13.61
CA ARG A 225 12.82 72.49 14.74
C ARG A 225 11.55 71.66 14.87
N LEU A 226 11.37 71.01 16.01
CA LEU A 226 10.12 70.32 16.35
C LEU A 226 9.05 71.33 16.77
N GLN A 227 7.88 71.25 16.14
CA GLN A 227 6.70 72.00 16.56
C GLN A 227 5.43 71.18 16.33
N LEU A 228 4.52 71.19 17.31
CA LEU A 228 3.16 70.68 17.10
C LEU A 228 2.40 71.68 16.21
N LYS A 229 2.24 71.35 14.93
CA LYS A 229 1.64 72.23 13.92
C LYS A 229 0.12 72.28 14.05
N GLN A 230 -0.53 71.12 14.05
CA GLN A 230 -1.97 71.02 14.08
C GLN A 230 -2.43 69.70 14.69
N GLN A 231 -3.55 69.74 15.41
CA GLN A 231 -4.27 68.55 15.83
C GLN A 231 -5.38 68.28 14.81
N LEU A 232 -5.18 67.27 13.95
CA LEU A 232 -6.09 66.94 12.85
C LEU A 232 -7.38 66.31 13.38
N VAL A 233 -7.25 65.34 14.28
CA VAL A 233 -8.38 64.68 14.94
C VAL A 233 -8.34 64.98 16.43
N LYS A 234 -9.48 65.43 16.98
CA LYS A 234 -9.61 65.69 18.41
C LYS A 234 -9.79 64.39 19.19
N SER A 235 -9.30 64.39 20.44
CA SER A 235 -9.48 63.30 21.40
C SER A 235 -10.97 62.97 21.55
N GLN A 236 -11.32 61.69 21.37
CA GLN A 236 -12.70 61.19 21.44
C GLN A 236 -13.14 60.88 22.88
N VAL A 237 -12.20 60.83 23.81
CA VAL A 237 -12.43 60.62 25.24
C VAL A 237 -12.69 61.98 25.90
N GLY A 238 -13.95 62.21 26.23
CA GLY A 238 -14.42 63.38 26.98
C GLY A 238 -14.21 63.25 28.49
N PHE A 239 -14.48 64.32 29.24
CA PHE A 239 -14.29 64.34 30.69
C PHE A 239 -15.20 63.36 31.47
N PHE A 240 -16.32 62.91 30.87
CA PHE A 240 -17.33 62.05 31.50
C PHE A 240 -17.25 60.56 31.10
N SER A 241 -16.41 60.18 30.15
CA SER A 241 -16.23 58.78 29.73
C SER A 241 -14.78 58.39 29.91
N SER A 242 -14.49 57.35 30.69
CA SER A 242 -13.14 56.83 30.88
C SER A 242 -12.72 55.83 29.78
N SER A 243 -13.62 55.43 28.89
CA SER A 243 -13.36 54.46 27.81
C SER A 243 -13.69 55.05 26.43
N MET A 244 -12.85 54.73 25.44
CA MET A 244 -13.05 55.12 24.05
C MET A 244 -14.05 54.20 23.36
N ASN A 245 -14.91 54.77 22.50
CA ASN A 245 -15.72 53.97 21.59
C ASN A 245 -14.81 53.33 20.52
N SER A 246 -14.76 51.99 20.48
CA SER A 246 -13.93 51.23 19.54
C SER A 246 -14.20 51.59 18.08
N PHE A 247 -15.43 51.95 17.70
CA PHE A 247 -15.78 52.37 16.33
C PHE A 247 -15.03 53.64 15.86
N LYS A 248 -14.55 54.46 16.79
CA LYS A 248 -13.80 55.69 16.49
C LYS A 248 -12.28 55.52 16.57
N GLU A 249 -11.82 54.31 16.84
CA GLU A 249 -10.40 53.96 16.81
C GLU A 249 -9.86 54.17 15.40
N ILE A 250 -8.74 54.88 15.26
CA ILE A 250 -8.09 55.08 13.96
C ILE A 250 -7.32 53.80 13.65
N VAL A 251 -7.77 53.08 12.63
CA VAL A 251 -7.20 51.78 12.27
C VAL A 251 -6.27 51.87 11.07
N SER A 252 -6.31 52.93 10.27
CA SER A 252 -5.27 53.15 9.26
C SER A 252 -4.99 54.62 9.05
N ILE A 253 -3.72 54.91 8.77
CA ILE A 253 -3.18 56.21 8.44
C ILE A 253 -2.18 55.95 7.32
N ARG A 254 -2.45 56.44 6.10
CA ARG A 254 -1.57 56.21 4.94
C ARG A 254 -1.22 57.53 4.28
N PRO A 255 0.08 57.87 4.16
CA PRO A 255 0.50 59.05 3.46
C PRO A 255 0.34 58.84 1.95
N GLY A 256 -0.39 59.73 1.29
CA GLY A 256 -0.65 59.71 -0.14
C GLY A 256 0.40 60.49 -0.95
N PRO A 257 0.08 60.88 -2.19
CA PRO A 257 1.01 61.64 -3.04
C PRO A 257 1.25 63.07 -2.52
N ILE A 258 2.41 63.62 -2.90
CA ILE A 258 2.79 65.01 -2.63
C ILE A 258 2.03 65.91 -3.61
N THR A 259 1.21 66.83 -3.09
CA THR A 259 0.35 67.73 -3.89
C THR A 259 1.00 69.08 -4.16
N GLY A 260 1.95 69.49 -3.32
CA GLY A 260 2.59 70.80 -3.38
C GLY A 260 3.83 70.88 -2.48
N LYS A 261 4.46 72.06 -2.44
CA LYS A 261 5.66 72.27 -1.61
C LYS A 261 5.32 72.17 -0.13
N GLY A 262 5.77 71.10 0.53
CA GLY A 262 5.45 70.82 1.93
C GLY A 262 4.00 70.38 2.17
N GLU A 263 3.29 69.99 1.11
CA GLU A 263 1.90 69.51 1.17
C GLU A 263 1.80 68.06 0.69
N ARG A 264 0.99 67.26 1.39
CA ARG A 264 0.81 65.85 1.10
C ARG A 264 -0.63 65.43 1.39
N LEU A 265 -1.14 64.46 0.64
CA LEU A 265 -2.40 63.83 1.00
C LEU A 265 -2.21 62.82 2.13
N LEU A 266 -3.24 62.64 2.95
CA LEU A 266 -3.25 61.68 4.03
C LEU A 266 -4.64 61.02 4.09
N SER A 267 -4.70 59.71 3.89
CA SER A 267 -5.93 58.96 4.13
C SER A 267 -5.95 58.39 5.54
N THR A 268 -7.11 58.51 6.21
CA THR A 268 -7.33 57.96 7.55
C THR A 268 -8.66 57.23 7.58
N ILE A 269 -8.72 56.07 8.22
CA ILE A 269 -9.95 55.30 8.39
C ILE A 269 -10.11 54.86 9.84
N THR A 270 -11.35 54.84 10.34
CA THR A 270 -11.68 54.30 11.67
C THR A 270 -12.23 52.88 11.60
N ARG A 271 -12.26 52.19 12.75
CA ARG A 271 -12.83 50.83 12.88
C ARG A 271 -14.29 50.75 12.43
N GLY A 272 -15.03 51.84 12.60
CA GLY A 272 -16.42 52.02 12.15
C GLY A 272 -16.57 52.54 10.72
N GLY A 273 -15.52 52.48 9.90
CA GLY A 273 -15.58 52.84 8.48
C GLY A 273 -15.68 54.33 8.17
N ASP A 274 -15.33 55.23 9.10
CA ASP A 274 -15.27 56.67 8.82
C ASP A 274 -13.97 56.98 8.06
N PHE A 275 -14.06 57.13 6.74
CA PHE A 275 -12.94 57.36 5.83
C PHE A 275 -12.78 58.84 5.51
N LYS A 276 -11.56 59.35 5.69
CA LYS A 276 -11.23 60.77 5.48
C LYS A 276 -9.95 60.92 4.68
N VAL A 277 -9.98 61.84 3.72
CA VAL A 277 -8.77 62.28 3.01
C VAL A 277 -8.47 63.71 3.44
N TRP A 278 -7.28 63.92 4.01
CA TRP A 278 -6.77 65.21 4.42
C TRP A 278 -5.74 65.71 3.40
N ASN A 279 -5.75 67.00 3.11
CA ASN A 279 -4.58 67.68 2.57
C ASN A 279 -3.82 68.28 3.74
N ILE A 280 -2.65 67.72 4.07
CA ILE A 280 -1.81 68.18 5.16
C ILE A 280 -0.73 69.12 4.63
N SER A 281 -0.43 70.19 5.36
CA SER A 281 0.56 71.20 4.96
C SER A 281 1.47 71.57 6.14
N ALA A 282 2.77 71.70 5.87
CA ALA A 282 3.75 72.13 6.88
C ALA A 282 3.56 73.63 7.22
N THR A 283 3.23 74.43 6.20
CA THR A 283 3.13 75.89 6.31
C THR A 283 1.69 76.36 6.45
N MET A 284 0.78 75.83 5.63
CA MET A 284 -0.65 76.17 5.67
C MET A 284 -1.40 75.35 6.72
N ASN A 285 -2.69 75.65 6.91
CA ASN A 285 -3.55 74.81 7.74
C ASN A 285 -4.03 73.61 6.92
N SER A 286 -3.97 72.44 7.53
CA SER A 286 -4.46 71.20 6.94
C SER A 286 -6.00 71.19 6.93
N TYR A 287 -6.60 70.72 5.84
CA TYR A 287 -8.05 70.66 5.65
C TYR A 287 -8.48 69.29 5.09
N LYS A 288 -9.76 68.95 5.24
CA LYS A 288 -10.35 67.70 4.71
C LYS A 288 -10.83 67.89 3.27
N ARG A 289 -10.58 66.91 2.40
CA ARG A 289 -11.09 66.84 1.03
C ARG A 289 -12.33 65.95 0.95
N ILE A 290 -12.27 64.76 1.55
CA ILE A 290 -13.34 63.75 1.52
C ILE A 290 -13.63 63.31 2.96
N GLU A 291 -14.92 63.13 3.27
CA GLU A 291 -15.40 62.54 4.53
C GLU A 291 -16.65 61.71 4.21
N VAL A 292 -16.52 60.39 4.26
CA VAL A 292 -17.57 59.41 3.94
C VAL A 292 -17.52 58.23 4.91
N ASN A 293 -18.68 57.61 5.17
CA ASN A 293 -18.74 56.38 5.96
C ASN A 293 -19.02 55.17 5.05
N ILE A 294 -18.14 54.18 5.07
CA ILE A 294 -18.23 52.98 4.20
C ILE A 294 -18.91 51.78 4.87
N TYR A 295 -19.20 51.85 6.17
CA TYR A 295 -19.57 50.68 6.98
C TYR A 295 -20.90 50.07 6.54
N GLU A 296 -21.94 50.88 6.38
CA GLU A 296 -23.29 50.39 6.04
C GLU A 296 -23.33 49.72 4.66
N GLN A 297 -22.66 50.30 3.65
CA GLN A 297 -22.65 49.71 2.30
C GLN A 297 -21.85 48.40 2.22
N ILE A 298 -20.74 48.29 2.98
CA ILE A 298 -20.00 47.02 3.09
C ILE A 298 -20.89 45.99 3.78
N LEU A 299 -21.57 46.37 4.86
CA LEU A 299 -22.47 45.48 5.58
C LEU A 299 -23.60 44.97 4.68
N ASP A 300 -24.27 45.85 3.93
CA ASP A 300 -25.34 45.49 3.00
C ASP A 300 -24.85 44.51 1.91
N SER A 301 -23.63 44.71 1.42
CA SER A 301 -23.01 43.82 0.41
C SER A 301 -22.71 42.43 0.98
N LEU A 302 -22.50 42.31 2.28
CA LEU A 302 -22.15 41.06 2.96
C LEU A 302 -23.34 40.32 3.55
N GLN A 303 -24.38 41.04 4.00
CA GLN A 303 -25.49 40.48 4.75
C GLN A 303 -26.25 39.38 3.99
N GLY A 304 -26.28 39.45 2.65
CA GLY A 304 -26.89 38.41 1.82
C GLY A 304 -26.14 37.07 1.84
N LEU A 305 -24.83 37.07 2.03
CA LEU A 305 -23.97 35.88 2.07
C LEU A 305 -23.64 35.45 3.52
N TYR A 306 -23.44 36.43 4.40
CA TYR A 306 -23.00 36.25 5.78
C TYR A 306 -23.92 37.03 6.73
N PRO A 307 -25.04 36.43 7.19
CA PRO A 307 -26.00 37.12 8.07
C PRO A 307 -25.38 37.58 9.39
N PHE A 308 -24.39 36.83 9.90
CA PHE A 308 -23.67 37.15 11.14
C PHE A 308 -22.74 38.36 11.03
N ALA A 309 -22.47 38.87 9.81
CA ALA A 309 -21.75 40.13 9.62
C ALA A 309 -22.43 41.30 10.35
N HIS A 310 -23.76 41.24 10.50
CA HIS A 310 -24.52 42.24 11.23
C HIS A 310 -24.17 42.24 12.73
N GLY A 311 -23.51 43.32 13.16
CA GLY A 311 -23.06 43.50 14.54
C GLY A 311 -21.65 42.99 14.82
N SER A 312 -21.05 42.22 13.90
CA SER A 312 -19.67 41.74 14.03
C SER A 312 -18.67 42.46 13.12
N LEU A 313 -19.13 43.13 12.06
CA LEU A 313 -18.25 43.77 11.06
C LEU A 313 -17.31 44.79 11.72
N GLN A 314 -16.02 44.68 11.44
CA GLN A 314 -15.01 45.62 11.92
C GLN A 314 -13.97 45.90 10.83
N VAL A 315 -13.73 47.18 10.55
CA VAL A 315 -12.66 47.61 9.64
C VAL A 315 -11.32 47.55 10.38
N LEU A 316 -10.31 46.93 9.78
CA LEU A 316 -9.02 46.65 10.40
C LEU A 316 -7.87 47.46 9.81
N ASP A 317 -7.83 47.63 8.49
CA ASP A 317 -6.80 48.44 7.82
C ASP A 317 -7.30 48.92 6.44
N SER A 318 -6.60 49.91 5.87
CA SER A 318 -6.80 50.37 4.49
C SER A 318 -5.47 50.74 3.85
N HIS A 319 -5.36 50.50 2.55
CA HIS A 319 -4.19 50.89 1.77
C HIS A 319 -4.61 51.45 0.40
N PRO A 320 -4.07 52.60 -0.05
CA PRO A 320 -4.32 53.10 -1.40
C PRO A 320 -3.67 52.19 -2.44
N LEU A 321 -4.27 52.09 -3.63
CA LEU A 321 -3.65 51.39 -4.76
C LEU A 321 -2.58 52.29 -5.41
N PRO A 322 -1.45 51.74 -5.89
CA PRO A 322 -0.34 52.55 -6.42
C PRO A 322 -0.70 53.45 -7.61
N HIS A 323 -1.57 52.97 -8.51
CA HIS A 323 -1.86 53.65 -9.78
C HIS A 323 -3.04 54.63 -9.70
N ASP A 324 -3.95 54.43 -8.74
CA ASP A 324 -5.11 55.28 -8.52
C ASP A 324 -5.20 55.61 -7.02
N PRO A 325 -4.71 56.79 -6.57
CA PRO A 325 -4.76 57.17 -5.16
C PRO A 325 -6.20 57.41 -4.66
N ALA A 326 -7.19 57.48 -5.55
CA ALA A 326 -8.60 57.52 -5.17
C ALA A 326 -9.17 56.12 -4.89
N ALA A 327 -8.50 55.06 -5.34
CA ALA A 327 -8.89 53.68 -5.07
C ALA A 327 -8.13 53.12 -3.85
N HIS A 328 -8.87 52.50 -2.94
CA HIS A 328 -8.33 51.90 -1.73
C HIS A 328 -8.79 50.45 -1.61
N LEU A 329 -7.90 49.61 -1.08
CA LEU A 329 -8.25 48.30 -0.59
C LEU A 329 -8.48 48.40 0.92
N VAL A 330 -9.62 47.92 1.38
CA VAL A 330 -10.04 47.94 2.79
C VAL A 330 -10.09 46.51 3.30
N LEU A 331 -9.41 46.26 4.42
CA LEU A 331 -9.46 44.98 5.13
C LEU A 331 -10.47 45.09 6.27
N ALA A 332 -11.43 44.19 6.29
CA ALA A 332 -12.42 44.05 7.34
C ALA A 332 -12.44 42.61 7.90
N SER A 333 -13.02 42.45 9.08
CA SER A 333 -13.30 41.14 9.69
C SER A 333 -14.77 41.01 10.04
N ILE A 334 -15.27 39.78 9.97
CA ILE A 334 -16.56 39.35 10.49
C ILE A 334 -16.33 38.13 11.38
N PHE A 335 -17.11 38.01 12.44
CA PHE A 335 -16.94 36.95 13.43
C PHE A 335 -18.20 36.11 13.47
N ASP A 336 -18.06 34.84 13.09
CA ASP A 336 -19.01 33.81 13.51
C ASP A 336 -18.58 33.32 14.89
N ASN A 337 -19.49 32.83 15.72
CA ASN A 337 -19.25 32.50 17.14
C ASN A 337 -18.01 31.61 17.42
N LYS A 338 -17.45 30.97 16.39
CA LYS A 338 -16.23 30.14 16.44
C LYS A 338 -15.04 30.71 15.64
N GLU A 339 -15.27 31.46 14.57
CA GLU A 339 -14.28 31.75 13.51
C GLU A 339 -14.33 33.21 13.05
N SER A 340 -13.17 33.78 12.70
CA SER A 340 -13.04 35.15 12.18
C SER A 340 -12.73 35.10 10.68
N TYR A 341 -13.65 35.56 9.84
CA TYR A 341 -13.40 35.68 8.40
C TYR A 341 -12.92 37.07 8.05
N TYR A 342 -11.96 37.15 7.13
CA TYR A 342 -11.37 38.40 6.68
C TYR A 342 -11.82 38.73 5.25
N ILE A 343 -12.15 39.99 5.02
CA ILE A 343 -12.79 40.47 3.81
C ILE A 343 -11.98 41.63 3.26
N LEU A 344 -11.60 41.51 1.99
CA LEU A 344 -10.97 42.55 1.21
C LEU A 344 -12.02 43.23 0.32
N THR A 345 -12.20 44.53 0.53
CA THR A 345 -13.10 45.35 -0.29
C THR A 345 -12.31 46.38 -1.07
N THR A 346 -12.45 46.37 -2.39
CA THR A 346 -11.89 47.40 -3.27
C THR A 346 -12.90 48.52 -3.43
N ILE A 347 -12.55 49.73 -3.01
CA ILE A 347 -13.42 50.91 -3.00
C ILE A 347 -12.77 52.03 -3.80
N LYS A 348 -13.53 52.67 -4.68
CA LYS A 348 -13.11 53.88 -5.39
C LYS A 348 -13.85 55.09 -4.85
N PHE A 349 -13.11 56.07 -4.37
CA PHE A 349 -13.66 57.31 -3.84
C PHE A 349 -13.74 58.37 -4.96
N GLU A 350 -14.84 59.10 -5.00
CA GLU A 350 -15.04 60.20 -5.94
C GLU A 350 -15.14 61.52 -5.18
N GLU A 351 -14.16 62.41 -5.42
CA GLU A 351 -14.05 63.68 -4.69
C GLU A 351 -15.15 64.68 -5.06
N THR A 352 -15.55 64.72 -6.34
CA THR A 352 -16.54 65.69 -6.86
C THR A 352 -17.93 65.47 -6.26
N SER A 353 -18.32 64.22 -6.05
CA SER A 353 -19.62 63.82 -5.51
C SER A 353 -19.58 63.56 -4.00
N ASN A 354 -18.39 63.59 -3.37
CA ASN A 354 -18.15 63.11 -2.00
C ASN A 354 -18.84 61.76 -1.74
N SER A 355 -18.69 60.84 -2.70
CA SER A 355 -19.29 59.51 -2.68
C SER A 355 -18.23 58.45 -2.97
N PHE A 356 -18.63 57.19 -2.92
CA PHE A 356 -17.74 56.06 -3.22
C PHE A 356 -18.53 54.94 -3.90
N SER A 357 -17.81 54.08 -4.61
CA SER A 357 -18.34 52.86 -5.19
C SER A 357 -17.51 51.65 -4.76
N ILE A 358 -18.20 50.55 -4.42
CA ILE A 358 -17.58 49.26 -4.13
C ILE A 358 -17.39 48.54 -5.46
N PHE A 359 -16.15 48.24 -5.82
CA PHE A 359 -15.79 47.54 -7.05
C PHE A 359 -15.78 46.02 -6.88
N SER A 360 -15.28 45.54 -5.74
CA SER A 360 -15.15 44.11 -5.47
C SER A 360 -15.14 43.85 -3.96
N VAL A 361 -15.75 42.73 -3.57
CA VAL A 361 -15.72 42.18 -2.21
C VAL A 361 -15.20 40.76 -2.32
N TYR A 362 -14.12 40.46 -1.62
CA TYR A 362 -13.45 39.16 -1.64
C TYR A 362 -13.22 38.65 -0.22
N ARG A 363 -13.60 37.40 0.05
CA ARG A 363 -13.28 36.72 1.31
C ARG A 363 -11.95 36.00 1.15
N LEU A 364 -11.07 36.13 2.15
CA LEU A 364 -9.88 35.29 2.25
C LEU A 364 -10.30 33.87 2.65
N ASN A 365 -9.85 32.87 1.89
CA ASN A 365 -10.18 31.47 2.12
C ASN A 365 -9.08 30.73 2.91
N THR A 366 -7.84 31.23 2.87
CA THR A 366 -6.68 30.56 3.47
C THR A 366 -6.50 30.83 4.96
N TYR A 367 -7.18 31.84 5.52
CA TYR A 367 -7.02 32.23 6.93
C TYR A 367 -8.36 32.59 7.60
N ILE A 368 -8.66 31.89 8.71
CA ILE A 368 -9.97 31.93 9.40
C ILE A 368 -9.81 32.14 10.93
N GLN A 369 -8.57 32.21 11.42
CA GLN A 369 -8.30 32.27 12.86
C GLN A 369 -8.61 33.65 13.45
N ASN A 370 -9.05 33.64 14.72
CA ASN A 370 -9.27 34.87 15.46
C ASN A 370 -7.95 35.42 16.01
N ASN A 371 -7.49 36.53 15.44
CA ASN A 371 -6.23 37.14 15.84
C ASN A 371 -6.42 38.16 16.97
N GLN A 372 -5.56 38.09 17.99
CA GLN A 372 -5.51 39.09 19.07
C GLN A 372 -4.79 40.36 18.62
N ALA A 373 -3.77 40.21 17.76
CA ALA A 373 -3.06 41.32 17.16
C ALA A 373 -3.81 41.85 15.93
N LYS A 374 -3.72 43.16 15.71
CA LYS A 374 -4.30 43.79 14.53
C LYS A 374 -3.51 43.38 13.27
N PRO A 375 -4.17 42.84 12.23
CA PRO A 375 -3.48 42.54 10.98
C PRO A 375 -3.14 43.80 10.20
N HIS A 376 -2.09 43.72 9.39
CA HIS A 376 -1.58 44.85 8.61
C HIS A 376 -1.64 44.58 7.10
N LEU A 377 -2.16 45.54 6.36
CA LEU A 377 -2.26 45.49 4.89
C LEU A 377 -1.09 46.24 4.25
N PHE A 378 -0.38 45.59 3.33
CA PHE A 378 0.72 46.18 2.57
C PHE A 378 0.52 45.98 1.07
N ILE A 379 0.73 47.05 0.31
CA ILE A 379 0.71 47.01 -1.15
C ILE A 379 2.00 47.69 -1.63
N PRO A 380 3.08 46.91 -1.85
CA PRO A 380 4.33 47.43 -2.38
C PRO A 380 4.10 47.88 -3.83
N GLY A 381 4.48 49.13 -4.13
CA GLY A 381 4.24 49.78 -5.42
C GLY A 381 3.85 51.26 -5.29
N GLY A 382 3.34 51.70 -4.13
CA GLY A 382 2.92 53.10 -3.91
C GLY A 382 4.06 54.11 -3.74
N LEU A 383 5.31 53.70 -3.91
CA LEU A 383 6.52 54.51 -3.69
C LEU A 383 7.24 54.90 -4.99
N ASP A 384 6.94 54.23 -6.11
CA ASP A 384 7.57 54.56 -7.40
C ASP A 384 6.80 55.67 -8.13
N HIS A 385 7.54 56.72 -8.48
CA HIS A 385 7.07 57.82 -9.33
C HIS A 385 7.21 57.52 -10.84
N ASP A 386 7.77 56.35 -11.21
CA ASP A 386 8.02 55.97 -12.60
C ASP A 386 6.81 55.23 -13.20
N LEU A 387 5.97 56.01 -13.89
CA LEU A 387 4.69 55.66 -14.51
C LEU A 387 4.79 54.75 -15.77
N SER A 388 5.89 54.02 -16.00
CA SER A 388 6.16 53.42 -17.33
C SER A 388 5.97 51.91 -17.47
N ASN A 389 5.87 51.12 -16.40
CA ASN A 389 5.64 49.67 -16.50
C ASN A 389 4.25 49.30 -16.00
N HIS A 390 3.34 49.06 -16.94
CA HIS A 390 1.98 48.61 -16.67
C HIS A 390 1.96 47.14 -16.22
N GLU A 391 2.20 46.87 -14.94
CA GLU A 391 1.80 45.58 -14.35
C GLU A 391 0.28 45.58 -14.16
N GLU A 392 -0.43 44.61 -14.75
CA GLU A 392 -1.90 44.54 -14.70
C GLU A 392 -2.43 44.14 -13.30
N ASN A 393 -1.56 43.52 -12.48
CA ASN A 393 -1.86 43.02 -11.15
C ASN A 393 -0.80 43.50 -10.14
N THR A 394 -1.24 44.08 -9.03
CA THR A 394 -0.38 44.49 -7.91
C THR A 394 -0.44 43.44 -6.80
N PRO A 395 0.70 43.03 -6.21
CA PRO A 395 0.71 42.11 -5.08
C PRO A 395 0.20 42.80 -3.81
N VAL A 396 -0.59 42.06 -3.04
CA VAL A 396 -1.18 42.50 -1.77
C VAL A 396 -0.75 41.50 -0.70
N TYR A 397 -0.23 42.02 0.41
CA TYR A 397 0.22 41.23 1.55
C TYR A 397 -0.59 41.61 2.78
N ILE A 398 -1.06 40.59 3.50
CA ILE A 398 -1.76 40.75 4.77
C ILE A 398 -0.96 40.03 5.82
N LEU A 399 -0.37 40.81 6.72
CA LEU A 399 0.43 40.29 7.82
C LEU A 399 -0.47 40.03 9.03
N PHE A 400 -0.59 38.77 9.40
CA PHE A 400 -1.12 38.30 10.67
C PHE A 400 0.05 38.06 11.66
N GLN A 401 -0.27 37.63 12.88
CA GLN A 401 0.77 37.37 13.89
C GLN A 401 1.58 36.10 13.56
N ASP A 402 0.91 35.12 12.97
CA ASP A 402 1.33 33.76 12.71
C ASP A 402 1.43 33.44 11.20
N ALA A 403 0.95 34.32 10.33
CA ALA A 403 0.97 34.06 8.88
C ALA A 403 1.02 35.34 8.04
N VAL A 404 1.44 35.18 6.78
CA VAL A 404 1.30 36.21 5.73
C VAL A 404 0.43 35.67 4.63
N VAL A 405 -0.72 36.29 4.39
CA VAL A 405 -1.60 35.97 3.26
C VAL A 405 -1.25 36.86 2.08
N MET A 406 -1.07 36.25 0.91
CA MET A 406 -0.76 36.91 -0.35
C MET A 406 -1.92 36.79 -1.32
N THR A 407 -2.26 37.89 -1.98
CA THR A 407 -3.24 37.92 -3.08
C THR A 407 -2.81 38.95 -4.10
N GLN A 408 -3.39 38.90 -5.29
CA GLN A 408 -3.21 39.96 -6.30
C GLN A 408 -4.47 40.82 -6.41
N ALA A 409 -4.28 42.13 -6.62
CA ALA A 409 -5.35 43.08 -6.92
C ALA A 409 -5.09 43.71 -8.29
N SER A 410 -6.11 43.79 -9.14
CA SER A 410 -5.96 44.42 -10.46
C SER A 410 -5.84 45.93 -10.34
N THR A 411 -4.98 46.51 -11.19
CA THR A 411 -4.82 47.97 -11.34
C THR A 411 -5.90 48.59 -12.23
N LYS A 412 -6.59 47.79 -13.07
CA LYS A 412 -7.66 48.24 -13.96
C LYS A 412 -9.03 48.06 -13.31
N LEU A 413 -9.57 49.14 -12.75
CA LEU A 413 -10.89 49.18 -12.10
C LEU A 413 -12.00 49.55 -13.10
N ASP A 414 -12.12 48.79 -14.19
CA ASP A 414 -13.11 49.01 -15.25
C ASP A 414 -14.34 48.09 -15.11
N SER A 415 -15.51 48.57 -15.54
CA SER A 415 -16.79 47.83 -15.47
C SER A 415 -16.84 46.53 -16.29
N ASN A 416 -15.89 46.34 -17.21
CA ASN A 416 -15.78 45.14 -18.05
C ASN A 416 -14.88 44.05 -17.44
N TYR A 417 -14.36 44.25 -16.22
CA TYR A 417 -13.48 43.28 -15.58
C TYR A 417 -14.26 42.02 -15.18
N PRO A 418 -13.95 40.83 -15.73
CA PRO A 418 -14.55 39.59 -15.27
C PRO A 418 -14.04 39.31 -13.85
N LEU A 419 -14.93 38.98 -12.91
CA LEU A 419 -14.54 38.38 -11.62
C LEU A 419 -13.87 37.02 -11.89
N ARG A 420 -12.58 37.03 -12.22
CA ARG A 420 -11.76 35.81 -12.21
C ARG A 420 -11.51 35.41 -10.75
N ARG A 421 -11.36 34.10 -10.51
CA ARG A 421 -10.85 33.60 -9.22
C ARG A 421 -9.53 34.34 -8.93
N ARG A 422 -9.46 35.06 -7.82
CA ARG A 422 -8.23 35.72 -7.39
C ARG A 422 -7.28 34.65 -6.86
N TRP A 423 -6.04 34.68 -7.31
CA TRP A 423 -4.99 33.87 -6.74
C TRP A 423 -4.76 34.30 -5.28
N GLU A 424 -4.75 33.32 -4.37
CA GLU A 424 -4.53 33.48 -2.94
C GLU A 424 -3.56 32.39 -2.48
N ASP A 425 -2.60 32.76 -1.66
CA ASP A 425 -1.60 31.86 -1.09
C ASP A 425 -1.25 32.31 0.34
N ILE A 426 -0.73 31.42 1.18
CA ILE A 426 -0.46 31.68 2.59
C ILE A 426 0.93 31.18 2.98
N ILE A 427 1.65 32.03 3.72
CA ILE A 427 2.93 31.67 4.34
C ILE A 427 2.69 31.61 5.84
N SER A 428 2.51 30.39 6.36
CA SER A 428 2.38 30.15 7.80
C SER A 428 3.77 30.18 8.45
N LEU A 429 3.86 30.81 9.62
CA LEU A 429 5.07 30.85 10.44
C LEU A 429 4.94 29.86 11.59
N ARG A 430 6.04 29.23 11.96
CA ARG A 430 6.12 28.38 13.15
C ARG A 430 5.94 29.20 14.42
N ASP A 431 5.50 28.56 15.50
CA ASP A 431 5.31 29.20 16.80
C ASP A 431 6.59 29.82 17.39
N ASP A 432 7.77 29.32 16.99
CA ASP A 432 9.08 29.85 17.40
C ASP A 432 9.55 31.06 16.56
N ALA A 433 8.91 31.32 15.42
CA ALA A 433 9.24 32.40 14.49
C ALA A 433 8.54 33.71 14.88
N VAL A 434 9.07 34.39 15.92
CA VAL A 434 8.47 35.63 16.41
C VAL A 434 8.86 36.85 15.56
N ILE A 435 7.85 37.50 14.98
CA ILE A 435 8.01 38.76 14.23
C ILE A 435 8.03 39.96 15.18
N ILE A 436 9.14 40.68 15.21
CA ILE A 436 9.34 41.86 16.08
C ILE A 436 9.16 43.19 15.33
N GLY A 437 9.17 43.17 14.00
CA GLY A 437 9.02 44.35 13.17
C GLY A 437 8.76 44.03 11.71
N TYR A 438 8.31 45.03 10.96
CA TYR A 438 7.98 44.89 9.55
C TYR A 438 8.26 46.19 8.79
N GLY A 439 8.34 46.08 7.48
CA GLY A 439 8.31 47.19 6.53
C GLY A 439 8.21 46.63 5.11
N TYR A 440 8.14 47.50 4.11
CA TYR A 440 8.02 47.07 2.72
C TYR A 440 8.97 47.88 1.83
N ALA A 441 9.59 47.17 0.89
CA ALA A 441 10.36 47.73 -0.21
C ALA A 441 9.47 47.84 -1.47
N ASN A 442 10.01 48.32 -2.59
CA ASN A 442 9.22 48.61 -3.80
C ASN A 442 8.33 47.43 -4.24
N ASN A 443 8.85 46.18 -4.21
CA ASN A 443 8.12 44.97 -4.63
C ASN A 443 8.16 43.83 -3.57
N ALA A 444 8.51 44.12 -2.32
CA ALA A 444 8.71 43.08 -1.30
C ALA A 444 8.25 43.51 0.10
N LEU A 445 7.69 42.57 0.86
CA LEU A 445 7.45 42.71 2.29
C LEU A 445 8.68 42.20 3.05
N CYS A 446 9.20 43.01 3.98
CA CYS A 446 10.32 42.63 4.83
C CYS A 446 9.86 42.48 6.28
N LEU A 447 10.14 41.34 6.89
CA LEU A 447 9.80 41.01 8.27
C LEU A 447 11.08 40.81 9.08
N ILE A 448 11.13 41.37 10.28
CA ILE A 448 12.23 41.17 11.22
C ILE A 448 11.83 40.02 12.14
N ASN A 449 12.48 38.87 11.99
CA ASN A 449 12.36 37.74 12.91
C ASN A 449 13.52 37.78 13.89
N LYS A 450 13.20 37.71 15.20
CA LYS A 450 14.20 37.85 16.27
C LYS A 450 15.38 36.87 16.13
N ASN A 451 15.07 35.60 15.85
CA ASN A 451 16.06 34.51 15.90
C ASN A 451 16.66 34.23 14.52
N GLN A 452 15.91 34.46 13.44
CA GLN A 452 16.28 34.02 12.09
C GLN A 452 16.64 35.19 11.16
N GLY A 453 16.68 36.43 11.64
CA GLY A 453 17.08 37.58 10.84
C GLY A 453 15.94 38.24 10.05
N VAL A 454 16.28 38.94 8.98
CA VAL A 454 15.28 39.64 8.15
C VAL A 454 14.81 38.72 7.03
N LEU A 455 13.50 38.46 7.01
CA LEU A 455 12.81 37.70 5.96
C LEU A 455 12.30 38.69 4.91
N LYS A 456 12.56 38.41 3.63
CA LYS A 456 12.10 39.20 2.49
C LYS A 456 11.17 38.32 1.66
N ILE A 457 9.94 38.77 1.49
CA ILE A 457 8.89 38.11 0.70
C ILE A 457 8.69 38.95 -0.54
N GLN A 458 9.02 38.41 -1.72
CA GLN A 458 8.99 39.13 -2.98
C GLN A 458 8.10 38.42 -4.00
N SER A 459 7.22 39.18 -4.67
CA SER A 459 6.43 38.67 -5.80
C SER A 459 7.30 38.57 -7.06
N LYS A 460 7.12 37.49 -7.83
CA LYS A 460 7.70 37.34 -9.16
C LYS A 460 6.81 38.03 -10.21
N PRO A 461 7.38 38.68 -11.23
CA PRO A 461 6.61 39.21 -12.35
C PRO A 461 6.03 38.05 -13.17
N GLU A 462 4.76 38.16 -13.58
CA GLU A 462 4.11 37.12 -14.40
C GLU A 462 4.68 37.13 -15.83
N HIS A 463 5.30 36.02 -16.25
CA HIS A 463 5.66 35.82 -17.65
C HIS A 463 4.43 35.37 -18.45
N ILE A 464 4.26 35.92 -19.66
CA ILE A 464 3.08 35.78 -20.54
C ILE A 464 2.82 34.30 -20.98
N GLY A 465 3.71 33.36 -20.62
CA GLY A 465 3.56 31.92 -20.87
C GLY A 465 3.00 31.08 -19.70
N ASP A 466 2.94 31.61 -18.48
CA ASP A 466 2.62 30.85 -17.24
C ASP A 466 1.10 30.82 -16.94
N ILE A 467 0.28 30.57 -17.95
CA ILE A 467 -1.19 30.43 -17.81
C ILE A 467 -1.58 29.06 -17.21
N ILE A 468 -0.60 28.24 -16.82
CA ILE A 468 -0.89 27.07 -16.00
C ILE A 468 -1.25 27.60 -14.62
N GLU A 469 -2.54 27.61 -14.29
CA GLU A 469 -3.03 27.89 -12.93
C GLU A 469 -2.27 26.95 -11.98
N SER A 470 -1.25 27.46 -11.29
CA SER A 470 -0.57 26.71 -10.25
C SER A 470 -1.59 26.47 -9.14
N ARG A 471 -2.13 25.26 -9.09
CA ARG A 471 -3.10 24.85 -8.08
C ARG A 471 -2.50 25.08 -6.69
N PHE A 472 -3.32 25.60 -5.78
CA PHE A 472 -2.91 25.97 -4.42
C PHE A 472 -2.24 24.81 -3.69
N ILE A 473 -2.82 23.61 -3.79
CA ILE A 473 -2.32 22.39 -3.13
C ILE A 473 -0.98 21.98 -3.72
N LYS A 474 -0.87 21.89 -5.06
CA LYS A 474 0.41 21.59 -5.73
C LYS A 474 1.54 22.53 -5.30
N SER A 475 1.29 23.84 -5.27
CA SER A 475 2.27 24.84 -4.81
C SER A 475 2.76 24.53 -3.39
N HIS A 476 1.85 24.23 -2.44
CA HIS A 476 2.23 23.92 -1.07
C HIS A 476 2.97 22.59 -0.94
N ILE A 477 2.57 21.56 -1.71
CA ILE A 477 3.28 20.27 -1.74
C ILE A 477 4.72 20.50 -2.18
N ASP A 478 4.95 21.24 -3.28
CA ASP A 478 6.29 21.51 -3.78
C ASP A 478 7.14 22.25 -2.75
N GLN A 479 6.58 23.28 -2.13
CA GLN A 479 7.27 24.02 -1.09
C GLN A 479 7.68 23.10 0.09
N ALA A 480 6.74 22.28 0.57
CA ALA A 480 7.00 21.34 1.66
C ALA A 480 8.03 20.26 1.29
N VAL A 481 7.98 19.74 0.07
CA VAL A 481 8.85 18.66 -0.39
C VAL A 481 10.28 19.14 -0.59
N TYR A 482 10.46 20.25 -1.31
CA TYR A 482 11.78 20.72 -1.74
C TYR A 482 12.49 21.62 -0.73
N PHE A 483 11.76 22.35 0.13
CA PHE A 483 12.36 23.37 1.01
C PHE A 483 12.27 23.08 2.51
N SER A 484 11.61 21.99 2.93
CA SER A 484 11.53 21.62 4.35
C SER A 484 12.87 21.29 5.00
N GLN A 485 13.84 20.81 4.21
CA GLN A 485 15.18 20.45 4.70
C GLN A 485 16.15 21.63 4.82
N VAL A 486 15.70 22.86 4.50
CA VAL A 486 16.50 24.07 4.69
C VAL A 486 16.71 24.32 6.20
N SER A 487 17.95 24.45 6.62
CA SER A 487 18.31 24.66 8.03
C SER A 487 17.70 25.95 8.58
N GLU A 488 17.12 25.87 9.79
CA GLU A 488 16.51 27.01 10.49
C GLU A 488 15.38 27.71 9.71
N ASN A 489 14.51 26.97 9.02
CA ASN A 489 13.38 27.54 8.29
C ASN A 489 12.26 28.05 9.24
N PRO A 490 11.86 29.34 9.19
CA PRO A 490 10.71 29.87 9.95
C PRO A 490 9.35 29.34 9.51
N ILE A 491 9.27 28.80 8.29
CA ILE A 491 8.00 28.56 7.61
C ILE A 491 7.42 27.22 8.06
N GLU A 492 6.14 27.25 8.43
CA GLU A 492 5.34 26.05 8.67
C GLU A 492 4.70 25.64 7.34
N PHE A 493 5.16 24.52 6.77
CA PHE A 493 4.68 24.08 5.46
C PHE A 493 3.33 23.36 5.52
N ASN A 494 2.90 22.90 6.70
CA ASN A 494 1.59 22.26 6.86
C ASN A 494 0.46 23.25 6.61
N LEU A 495 -0.66 22.72 6.09
CA LEU A 495 -1.81 23.53 5.76
C LEU A 495 -2.54 23.99 7.03
N PRO A 496 -3.03 25.24 7.06
CA PRO A 496 -3.86 25.73 8.16
C PRO A 496 -5.08 24.83 8.42
N ASN A 497 -5.42 24.68 9.70
CA ASN A 497 -6.62 23.96 10.11
C ASN A 497 -7.88 24.68 9.60
N GLY A 498 -8.82 23.93 9.04
CA GLY A 498 -10.12 24.45 8.59
C GLY A 498 -10.20 24.87 7.12
N ILE A 499 -9.14 24.70 6.33
CA ILE A 499 -9.23 24.91 4.87
C ILE A 499 -10.11 23.82 4.24
N GLU A 500 -11.14 24.28 3.54
CA GLU A 500 -12.00 23.46 2.69
C GLU A 500 -11.27 23.17 1.37
N LEU A 501 -10.96 21.91 1.11
CA LEU A 501 -10.29 21.42 -0.09
C LEU A 501 -11.06 20.23 -0.66
N GLU A 502 -11.21 20.20 -1.97
CA GLU A 502 -11.85 19.07 -2.67
C GLU A 502 -10.93 17.84 -2.66
N ARG A 503 -11.50 16.65 -2.44
CA ARG A 503 -10.71 15.41 -2.36
C ARG A 503 -10.02 15.11 -3.68
N GLU A 504 -10.73 15.29 -4.78
CA GLU A 504 -10.22 15.01 -6.13
C GLU A 504 -9.00 15.87 -6.45
N GLU A 505 -9.04 17.17 -6.13
CA GLU A 505 -7.91 18.09 -6.33
C GLU A 505 -6.69 17.69 -5.49
N ILE A 506 -6.89 17.27 -4.24
CA ILE A 506 -5.79 16.78 -3.37
C ILE A 506 -5.14 15.54 -3.97
N GLU A 507 -5.94 14.54 -4.37
CA GLU A 507 -5.42 13.28 -4.88
C GLU A 507 -4.69 13.47 -6.22
N GLU A 508 -5.20 14.31 -7.12
CA GLU A 508 -4.56 14.62 -8.39
C GLU A 508 -3.22 15.33 -8.20
N ASP A 509 -3.15 16.33 -7.31
CA ASP A 509 -1.93 17.11 -7.07
C ASP A 509 -0.86 16.30 -6.32
N LEU A 510 -1.25 15.41 -5.40
CA LEU A 510 -0.33 14.48 -4.74
C LEU A 510 0.28 13.48 -5.74
N LEU A 511 -0.55 12.88 -6.60
CA LEU A 511 -0.08 11.92 -7.60
C LEU A 511 0.80 12.61 -8.66
N THR A 512 0.45 13.83 -9.07
CA THR A 512 1.27 14.63 -10.00
C THR A 512 2.64 14.92 -9.39
N SER A 513 2.69 15.35 -8.13
CA SER A 513 3.95 15.60 -7.42
C SER A 513 4.78 14.33 -7.24
N GLY A 514 4.13 13.21 -6.90
CA GLY A 514 4.79 11.90 -6.82
C GLY A 514 5.40 11.47 -8.16
N ASN A 515 4.68 11.65 -9.27
CA ASN A 515 5.18 11.35 -10.61
C ASN A 515 6.33 12.27 -11.03
N GLU A 516 6.29 13.55 -10.68
CA GLU A 516 7.39 14.49 -10.96
C GLU A 516 8.68 14.08 -10.23
N ILE A 517 8.58 13.63 -8.99
CA ILE A 517 9.73 13.09 -8.23
C ILE A 517 10.17 11.74 -8.82
N LEU A 518 9.24 10.88 -9.25
CA LEU A 518 9.52 9.57 -9.86
C LEU A 518 10.14 9.65 -11.26
N LEU A 519 9.94 10.74 -11.99
CA LEU A 519 10.46 10.93 -13.36
C LEU A 519 11.49 12.08 -13.47
N SER A 520 11.88 12.67 -12.34
CA SER A 520 12.79 13.83 -12.28
C SER A 520 12.35 15.01 -13.16
N ALA A 521 11.03 15.22 -13.27
CA ALA A 521 10.46 16.23 -14.17
C ALA A 521 10.39 17.64 -13.54
N SER A 522 10.57 17.73 -12.22
CA SER A 522 10.55 18.98 -11.48
C SER A 522 11.80 19.83 -11.73
N SER A 523 11.62 21.15 -11.82
CA SER A 523 12.71 22.13 -11.93
C SER A 523 13.63 22.17 -10.72
N TYR A 524 13.15 21.73 -9.56
CA TYR A 524 13.90 21.72 -8.30
C TYR A 524 14.82 20.50 -8.17
N ILE A 525 14.65 19.49 -9.03
CA ILE A 525 15.50 18.31 -9.06
C ILE A 525 16.65 18.57 -10.05
N PRO A 526 17.92 18.50 -9.63
CA PRO A 526 19.04 18.69 -10.54
C PRO A 526 18.96 17.70 -11.72
N PRO A 527 19.10 18.16 -12.98
CA PRO A 527 18.98 17.27 -14.14
C PRO A 527 20.12 16.25 -14.20
N ARG A 528 21.29 16.57 -13.64
CA ARG A 528 22.44 15.68 -13.52
C ARG A 528 23.23 15.95 -12.24
N LEU A 529 23.75 14.88 -11.65
CA LEU A 529 24.70 14.89 -10.54
C LEU A 529 25.90 13.99 -10.87
N ASN A 530 26.95 14.06 -10.06
CA ASN A 530 28.18 13.28 -10.25
C ASN A 530 27.97 11.76 -10.15
N SER A 531 26.91 11.31 -9.49
CA SER A 531 26.56 9.88 -9.38
C SER A 531 25.05 9.67 -9.37
N LEU A 532 24.59 8.64 -10.07
CA LEU A 532 23.17 8.23 -10.10
C LEU A 532 22.66 7.84 -8.71
N ALA A 533 23.50 7.23 -7.87
CA ALA A 533 23.13 6.85 -6.50
C ALA A 533 22.75 8.06 -5.64
N SER A 534 23.56 9.12 -5.66
CA SER A 534 23.22 10.37 -4.95
C SER A 534 21.97 11.06 -5.52
N HIS A 535 21.72 10.94 -6.82
CA HIS A 535 20.50 11.48 -7.44
C HIS A 535 19.24 10.75 -6.96
N LEU A 536 19.27 9.42 -6.97
CA LEU A 536 18.19 8.60 -6.42
C LEU A 536 18.02 8.82 -4.91
N GLN A 537 19.11 8.96 -4.15
CA GLN A 537 19.02 9.24 -2.71
C GLN A 537 18.29 10.56 -2.43
N ILE A 538 18.63 11.64 -3.13
CA ILE A 538 17.93 12.93 -2.98
C ILE A 538 16.44 12.76 -3.29
N ARG A 539 16.10 12.02 -4.34
CA ARG A 539 14.70 11.78 -4.72
C ARG A 539 13.95 10.94 -3.70
N VAL A 540 14.60 9.94 -3.10
CA VAL A 540 14.06 9.18 -1.96
C VAL A 540 13.78 10.12 -0.80
N ASP A 541 14.74 10.96 -0.41
CA ASP A 541 14.58 11.92 0.71
C ASP A 541 13.43 12.90 0.45
N LEU A 542 13.28 13.38 -0.80
CA LEU A 542 12.16 14.23 -1.22
C LEU A 542 10.82 13.48 -1.18
N PHE A 543 10.78 12.22 -1.60
CA PHE A 543 9.56 11.42 -1.57
C PHE A 543 9.15 11.06 -0.13
N GLU A 544 10.11 10.84 0.78
CA GLU A 544 9.84 10.68 2.21
C GLU A 544 9.17 11.95 2.80
N ASN A 545 9.64 13.14 2.40
CA ASN A 545 9.00 14.40 2.78
C ASN A 545 7.55 14.48 2.24
N LEU A 546 7.30 14.04 0.99
CA LEU A 546 5.96 13.99 0.41
C LEU A 546 5.04 13.07 1.22
N LEU A 547 5.50 11.88 1.60
CA LEU A 547 4.73 10.94 2.42
C LEU A 547 4.45 11.50 3.82
N GLN A 548 5.43 12.17 4.43
CA GLN A 548 5.27 12.81 5.74
C GLN A 548 4.29 13.99 5.68
N PHE A 549 4.33 14.79 4.61
CA PHE A 549 3.37 15.86 4.35
C PHE A 549 1.95 15.30 4.15
N THR A 550 1.82 14.22 3.39
CA THR A 550 0.56 13.51 3.15
C THR A 550 -0.03 12.97 4.45
N ARG A 551 0.80 12.36 5.30
CA ARG A 551 0.40 11.90 6.63
C ARG A 551 -0.11 13.03 7.52
N SER A 552 0.57 14.17 7.52
CA SER A 552 0.28 15.26 8.45
C SER A 552 -1.01 16.01 8.06
N ASN A 553 -1.24 16.22 6.75
CA ASN A 553 -2.34 17.06 6.27
C ASN A 553 -3.55 16.27 5.75
N PHE A 554 -3.33 15.08 5.18
CA PHE A 554 -4.33 14.42 4.32
C PHE A 554 -4.66 12.98 4.69
N ASN A 555 -4.10 12.42 5.76
CA ASN A 555 -4.23 10.98 6.07
C ASN A 555 -5.69 10.46 6.11
N HIS A 556 -6.65 11.27 6.56
CA HIS A 556 -8.07 10.89 6.60
C HIS A 556 -8.90 11.51 5.46
N LYS A 557 -8.29 12.36 4.63
CA LYS A 557 -8.96 13.07 3.53
C LYS A 557 -8.86 12.32 2.21
N ILE A 558 -7.80 11.55 1.97
CA ILE A 558 -7.55 10.82 0.71
C ILE A 558 -8.05 9.38 0.72
N SER A 559 -8.29 8.85 -0.47
CA SER A 559 -8.62 7.45 -0.71
C SER A 559 -7.45 6.51 -0.40
N PRO A 560 -7.73 5.24 0.00
CA PRO A 560 -6.68 4.23 0.13
C PRO A 560 -5.93 3.97 -1.17
N GLN A 561 -6.58 4.11 -2.32
CA GLN A 561 -5.98 3.93 -3.64
C GLN A 561 -4.85 4.94 -3.89
N CYS A 562 -5.10 6.23 -3.64
CA CYS A 562 -4.09 7.28 -3.76
C CYS A 562 -2.86 6.97 -2.88
N LYS A 563 -3.08 6.59 -1.62
CA LYS A 563 -1.99 6.21 -0.70
C LYS A 563 -1.16 5.04 -1.24
N LEU A 564 -1.81 3.99 -1.73
CA LEU A 564 -1.12 2.80 -2.25
C LEU A 564 -0.33 3.11 -3.51
N THR A 565 -0.82 3.96 -4.41
CA THR A 565 -0.06 4.40 -5.59
C THR A 565 1.16 5.25 -5.22
N LEU A 566 1.05 6.10 -4.20
CA LEU A 566 2.19 6.86 -3.68
C LEU A 566 3.24 5.94 -3.05
N ILE A 567 2.80 4.95 -2.26
CA ILE A 567 3.69 3.94 -1.67
C ILE A 567 4.38 3.13 -2.77
N GLU A 568 3.66 2.68 -3.79
CA GLU A 568 4.24 1.94 -4.92
C GLU A 568 5.33 2.76 -5.64
N SER A 569 5.10 4.06 -5.85
CA SER A 569 6.11 4.96 -6.43
C SER A 569 7.35 5.09 -5.53
N PHE A 570 7.16 5.18 -4.22
CA PHE A 570 8.25 5.19 -3.24
C PHE A 570 9.04 3.88 -3.22
N GLU A 571 8.35 2.74 -3.23
CA GLU A 571 8.97 1.41 -3.29
C GLU A 571 9.84 1.24 -4.53
N ILE A 572 9.35 1.69 -5.70
CA ILE A 572 10.13 1.64 -6.95
C ILE A 572 11.40 2.50 -6.84
N LEU A 573 11.29 3.71 -6.29
CA LEU A 573 12.44 4.59 -6.05
C LEU A 573 13.48 3.96 -5.12
N LYS A 574 13.03 3.44 -3.98
CA LYS A 574 13.92 2.84 -2.98
C LYS A 574 14.54 1.54 -3.49
N SER A 575 13.76 0.71 -4.17
CA SER A 575 14.24 -0.53 -4.81
C SER A 575 15.31 -0.24 -5.85
N SER A 576 15.11 0.79 -6.67
CA SER A 576 16.07 1.23 -7.68
C SER A 576 17.39 1.69 -7.05
N LEU A 577 17.32 2.47 -5.96
CA LEU A 577 18.49 2.90 -5.19
C LEU A 577 19.23 1.70 -4.58
N SER A 578 18.51 0.80 -3.89
CA SER A 578 19.08 -0.40 -3.29
C SER A 578 19.72 -1.31 -4.33
N LEU A 579 19.11 -1.46 -5.51
CA LEU A 579 19.69 -2.24 -6.61
C LEU A 579 21.02 -1.63 -7.04
N LEU A 580 21.05 -0.33 -7.33
CA LEU A 580 22.25 0.37 -7.81
C LEU A 580 23.41 0.29 -6.81
N LEU A 581 23.13 0.49 -5.51
CA LEU A 581 24.14 0.39 -4.46
C LEU A 581 24.73 -1.02 -4.39
N ASN A 582 23.91 -2.06 -4.53
CA ASN A 582 24.39 -3.44 -4.46
C ASN A 582 25.06 -3.92 -5.75
N LEU A 583 24.65 -3.44 -6.92
CA LEU A 583 25.32 -3.73 -8.19
C LEU A 583 26.77 -3.21 -8.21
N SER A 584 27.06 -2.13 -7.47
CA SER A 584 28.43 -1.62 -7.35
C SER A 584 29.38 -2.59 -6.63
N ASN A 585 28.85 -3.47 -5.78
CA ASN A 585 29.63 -4.45 -5.03
C ASN A 585 30.00 -5.68 -5.87
N TYR A 586 29.22 -6.01 -6.90
CA TYR A 586 29.35 -7.26 -7.67
C TYR A 586 29.39 -7.02 -9.19
N LYS A 587 30.59 -7.17 -9.77
CA LYS A 587 30.83 -6.92 -11.20
C LYS A 587 30.01 -7.83 -12.12
N GLU A 588 29.88 -9.11 -11.79
CA GLU A 588 29.13 -10.08 -12.62
C GLU A 588 27.65 -9.70 -12.74
N PHE A 589 27.03 -9.26 -11.64
CA PHE A 589 25.65 -8.77 -11.64
C PHE A 589 25.51 -7.42 -12.35
N SER A 590 26.48 -6.53 -12.23
CA SER A 590 26.51 -5.27 -12.99
C SER A 590 26.55 -5.51 -14.50
N GLU A 591 27.37 -6.45 -14.96
CA GLU A 591 27.41 -6.82 -16.38
C GLU A 591 26.10 -7.45 -16.86
N LEU A 592 25.46 -8.27 -16.02
CA LEU A 592 24.17 -8.89 -16.33
C LEU A 592 23.03 -7.86 -16.36
N TRP A 593 23.03 -6.90 -15.44
CA TRP A 593 22.11 -5.76 -15.45
C TRP A 593 22.24 -4.96 -16.75
N LYS A 594 23.47 -4.62 -17.15
CA LYS A 594 23.73 -3.92 -18.42
C LYS A 594 23.27 -4.72 -19.64
N LYS A 595 23.49 -6.04 -19.66
CA LYS A 595 22.97 -6.91 -20.74
C LYS A 595 21.44 -6.88 -20.82
N THR A 596 20.78 -6.89 -19.66
CA THR A 596 19.30 -6.84 -19.58
C THR A 596 18.75 -5.48 -20.03
N LEU A 597 19.44 -4.39 -19.72
CA LEU A 597 19.10 -3.07 -20.24
C LEU A 597 19.28 -2.96 -21.76
N MET A 598 20.39 -3.50 -22.28
CA MET A 598 20.66 -3.52 -23.73
C MET A 598 19.62 -4.31 -24.52
N SER A 599 19.03 -5.38 -23.96
CA SER A 599 17.95 -6.11 -24.64
C SER A 599 16.66 -5.28 -24.80
N GLU A 600 16.45 -4.28 -23.96
CA GLU A 600 15.28 -3.39 -24.02
C GLU A 600 15.56 -2.07 -24.74
N ASN A 601 16.78 -1.88 -25.28
CA ASN A 601 17.26 -0.62 -25.88
C ASN A 601 17.25 0.57 -24.91
N LEU A 602 17.50 0.34 -23.63
CA LEU A 602 17.56 1.37 -22.59
C LEU A 602 18.98 1.59 -22.08
N ASP A 603 19.35 2.85 -21.87
CA ASP A 603 20.58 3.22 -21.17
C ASP A 603 20.32 3.31 -19.65
N GLU A 604 21.33 2.95 -18.85
CA GLU A 604 21.27 2.99 -17.38
C GLU A 604 20.92 4.39 -16.86
N GLU A 605 21.49 5.44 -17.44
CA GLU A 605 21.18 6.83 -17.08
C GLU A 605 19.76 7.24 -17.46
N GLN A 606 19.26 6.81 -18.63
CA GLN A 606 17.92 7.16 -19.10
C GLN A 606 16.83 6.54 -18.22
N LEU A 607 17.03 5.27 -17.84
CA LEU A 607 16.13 4.55 -16.95
C LEU A 607 16.01 5.26 -15.59
N PHE A 608 17.14 5.46 -14.91
CA PHE A 608 17.12 5.97 -13.54
C PHE A 608 16.70 7.45 -13.46
N ILE A 609 16.96 8.25 -14.49
CA ILE A 609 16.59 9.69 -14.48
C ILE A 609 15.14 9.88 -14.92
N SER A 610 14.73 9.28 -16.04
CA SER A 610 13.52 9.69 -16.77
C SER A 610 12.42 8.64 -16.93
N GLN A 611 12.73 7.34 -16.76
CA GLN A 611 11.81 6.24 -17.09
C GLN A 611 11.72 5.20 -15.95
N LEU A 612 11.77 5.65 -14.70
CA LEU A 612 11.78 4.75 -13.55
C LEU A 612 10.49 3.91 -13.40
N ASN A 613 9.39 4.33 -14.03
CA ASN A 613 8.14 3.58 -14.12
C ASN A 613 8.30 2.22 -14.83
N GLU A 614 9.30 2.05 -15.70
CA GLU A 614 9.57 0.78 -16.39
C GLU A 614 10.42 -0.20 -15.55
N PHE A 615 10.97 0.26 -14.42
CA PHE A 615 11.84 -0.53 -13.55
C PHE A 615 11.25 -1.89 -13.15
N PRO A 616 9.97 -2.03 -12.73
CA PRO A 616 9.44 -3.33 -12.31
C PRO A 616 9.49 -4.40 -13.41
N GLY A 617 9.23 -4.02 -14.66
CA GLY A 617 9.27 -4.96 -15.80
C GLY A 617 10.69 -5.36 -16.17
N ILE A 618 11.65 -4.45 -16.04
CA ILE A 618 13.07 -4.73 -16.29
C ILE A 618 13.64 -5.60 -15.16
N PHE A 619 13.27 -5.31 -13.91
CA PHE A 619 13.70 -6.08 -12.75
C PHE A 619 13.20 -7.53 -12.79
N GLU A 620 11.98 -7.75 -13.26
CA GLU A 620 11.44 -9.09 -13.51
C GLU A 620 12.32 -9.91 -14.48
N LYS A 621 12.68 -9.31 -15.63
CA LYS A 621 13.57 -9.95 -16.62
C LYS A 621 14.98 -10.15 -16.07
N PHE A 622 15.47 -9.21 -15.29
CA PHE A 622 16.76 -9.32 -14.61
C PHE A 622 16.79 -10.50 -13.63
N LEU A 623 15.73 -10.72 -12.84
CA LEU A 623 15.63 -11.89 -11.96
C LEU A 623 15.63 -13.21 -12.75
N ALA A 624 14.97 -13.26 -13.91
CA ALA A 624 15.00 -14.43 -14.78
C ALA A 624 16.42 -14.69 -15.33
N ASN A 625 17.13 -13.65 -15.75
CA ASN A 625 18.51 -13.76 -16.23
C ASN A 625 19.49 -14.13 -15.10
N LEU A 626 19.23 -13.68 -13.86
CA LEU A 626 20.00 -14.09 -12.68
C LEU A 626 19.84 -15.58 -12.39
N ASP A 627 18.63 -16.14 -12.53
CA ASP A 627 18.39 -17.58 -12.41
C ASP A 627 19.26 -18.39 -13.39
N GLU A 628 19.37 -17.94 -14.65
CA GLU A 628 20.21 -18.60 -15.66
C GLU A 628 21.70 -18.62 -15.32
N VAL A 629 22.21 -17.59 -14.65
CA VAL A 629 23.62 -17.51 -14.23
C VAL A 629 23.89 -18.24 -12.92
N LEU A 630 22.96 -18.17 -11.97
CA LEU A 630 23.12 -18.81 -10.67
C LEU A 630 22.95 -20.33 -10.73
N ARG A 631 22.10 -20.84 -11.63
CA ARG A 631 21.85 -22.27 -11.80
C ARG A 631 23.11 -23.12 -12.09
N PRO A 632 23.98 -22.76 -13.06
CA PRO A 632 25.20 -23.52 -13.36
C PRO A 632 26.40 -23.19 -12.45
N SER A 633 26.31 -22.17 -11.58
CA SER A 633 27.45 -21.74 -10.76
C SER A 633 27.64 -22.63 -9.54
N ASP A 634 28.85 -23.12 -9.31
CA ASP A 634 29.21 -23.88 -8.10
C ASP A 634 29.61 -22.97 -6.92
N ASN A 635 29.72 -21.64 -7.15
CA ASN A 635 30.16 -20.71 -6.13
C ASN A 635 29.01 -20.32 -5.18
N ILE A 636 29.06 -20.85 -3.95
CA ILE A 636 28.09 -20.59 -2.88
C ILE A 636 28.04 -19.10 -2.53
N GLU A 637 29.17 -18.38 -2.58
CA GLU A 637 29.21 -16.95 -2.26
C GLU A 637 28.43 -16.13 -3.30
N LEU A 638 28.54 -16.45 -4.60
CA LEU A 638 27.74 -15.80 -5.64
C LEU A 638 26.24 -16.02 -5.43
N LYS A 639 25.82 -17.22 -5.04
CA LYS A 639 24.41 -17.51 -4.70
C LYS A 639 23.96 -16.77 -3.44
N ALA A 640 24.82 -16.66 -2.44
CA ALA A 640 24.55 -15.87 -1.25
C ALA A 640 24.44 -14.37 -1.55
N PHE A 641 25.22 -13.84 -2.50
CA PHE A 641 25.09 -12.46 -2.97
C PHE A 641 23.81 -12.23 -3.76
N GLY A 642 23.36 -13.21 -4.55
CA GLY A 642 22.04 -13.17 -5.19
C GLY A 642 20.90 -13.08 -4.16
N ALA A 643 21.00 -13.83 -3.07
CA ALA A 643 20.07 -13.75 -1.94
C ALA A 643 20.13 -12.39 -1.22
N ASP A 644 21.33 -11.84 -0.98
CA ASP A 644 21.50 -10.51 -0.39
C ASP A 644 20.90 -9.41 -1.25
N LEU A 645 21.08 -9.50 -2.57
CA LEU A 645 20.50 -8.56 -3.52
C LEU A 645 18.98 -8.54 -3.41
N ILE A 646 18.33 -9.70 -3.39
CA ILE A 646 16.88 -9.79 -3.23
C ILE A 646 16.42 -9.25 -1.87
N ASN A 647 17.13 -9.61 -0.79
CA ASN A 647 16.78 -9.13 0.55
C ASN A 647 16.90 -7.60 0.65
N SER A 648 17.92 -7.00 0.05
CA SER A 648 18.07 -5.54 0.05
C SER A 648 17.04 -4.82 -0.84
N VAL A 649 16.73 -5.36 -2.02
CA VAL A 649 15.85 -4.71 -3.00
C VAL A 649 14.38 -4.91 -2.65
N ILE A 650 13.98 -6.11 -2.21
CA ILE A 650 12.57 -6.40 -1.96
C ILE A 650 12.26 -6.39 -0.47
N TYR A 651 12.98 -7.17 0.34
CA TYR A 651 12.64 -7.29 1.76
C TYR A 651 12.84 -5.97 2.51
N GLN A 652 14.01 -5.34 2.39
CA GLN A 652 14.29 -4.09 3.08
C GLN A 652 13.56 -2.90 2.45
N ALA A 653 13.73 -2.67 1.14
CA ALA A 653 13.17 -1.48 0.50
C ALA A 653 11.64 -1.53 0.30
N CYS A 654 11.07 -2.65 -0.14
CA CYS A 654 9.62 -2.74 -0.33
C CYS A 654 8.88 -3.13 0.95
N LEU A 655 9.29 -4.20 1.62
CA LEU A 655 8.50 -4.76 2.72
C LEU A 655 8.71 -4.04 4.05
N GLU A 656 9.96 -3.81 4.48
CA GLU A 656 10.23 -3.13 5.74
C GLU A 656 9.95 -1.63 5.67
N GLU A 657 10.53 -0.95 4.68
CA GLU A 657 10.38 0.50 4.55
C GLU A 657 9.03 0.89 3.91
N GLY A 658 8.68 0.33 2.74
CA GLY A 658 7.41 0.64 2.06
C GLY A 658 6.16 0.18 2.83
N GLU A 659 5.98 -1.13 2.95
CA GLU A 659 4.76 -1.72 3.51
C GLU A 659 4.69 -1.54 5.05
N ASN A 660 5.71 -1.94 5.80
CA ASN A 660 5.63 -1.88 7.25
C ASN A 660 5.71 -0.45 7.82
N GLU A 661 6.73 0.31 7.45
CA GLU A 661 6.89 1.67 7.97
C GLU A 661 5.82 2.61 7.41
N TYR A 662 5.63 2.68 6.09
CA TYR A 662 4.69 3.64 5.50
C TYR A 662 3.25 3.14 5.44
N ARG A 663 2.96 1.99 4.81
CA ARG A 663 1.56 1.54 4.62
C ARG A 663 0.86 1.29 5.96
N TYR A 664 1.42 0.42 6.79
CA TYR A 664 0.80 0.03 8.07
C TYR A 664 1.16 0.98 9.22
N GLY A 665 2.40 1.47 9.28
CA GLY A 665 2.88 2.29 10.39
C GLY A 665 2.45 3.76 10.32
N LYS A 666 2.80 4.47 9.24
CA LYS A 666 2.61 5.92 9.13
C LYS A 666 1.24 6.31 8.55
N LEU A 667 0.76 5.57 7.54
CA LEU A 667 -0.50 5.86 6.83
C LEU A 667 -1.71 5.06 7.34
N ASN A 668 -1.49 4.15 8.30
CA ASN A 668 -2.51 3.37 9.01
C ASN A 668 -3.53 2.69 8.09
N LEU A 669 -3.09 2.15 6.96
CA LEU A 669 -3.96 1.41 6.04
C LEU A 669 -4.31 0.03 6.62
N ALA A 670 -5.54 -0.40 6.41
CA ALA A 670 -5.96 -1.75 6.77
C ALA A 670 -5.46 -2.78 5.74
N ILE A 671 -5.31 -4.03 6.17
CA ILE A 671 -4.90 -5.15 5.29
C ILE A 671 -5.90 -5.36 4.14
N THR A 672 -7.18 -5.10 4.40
CA THR A 672 -8.26 -5.22 3.41
C THR A 672 -8.31 -4.06 2.44
N GLU A 673 -7.55 -2.98 2.66
CA GLU A 673 -7.47 -1.85 1.74
C GLU A 673 -6.38 -2.12 0.71
N ILE A 674 -6.83 -2.41 -0.51
CA ILE A 674 -6.01 -2.94 -1.60
C ILE A 674 -6.12 -2.03 -2.83
N ASN A 675 -5.04 -1.98 -3.61
CA ASN A 675 -4.99 -1.16 -4.82
C ASN A 675 -5.80 -1.80 -5.96
N SER A 676 -6.22 -0.96 -6.90
CA SER A 676 -6.87 -1.40 -8.14
C SER A 676 -5.96 -2.25 -9.02
N THR A 677 -4.65 -2.01 -8.98
CA THR A 677 -3.62 -2.82 -9.63
C THR A 677 -3.03 -3.83 -8.67
N LEU A 678 -2.52 -4.94 -9.19
CA LEU A 678 -1.74 -5.88 -8.38
C LEU A 678 -0.38 -5.22 -8.05
N PRO A 679 0.07 -5.21 -6.78
CA PRO A 679 1.39 -4.66 -6.42
C PRO A 679 2.49 -5.28 -7.26
N TRP A 680 3.38 -4.46 -7.82
CA TRP A 680 4.33 -4.91 -8.83
C TRP A 680 5.23 -6.07 -8.36
N PHE A 681 5.62 -6.10 -7.08
CA PHE A 681 6.48 -7.15 -6.52
C PHE A 681 5.76 -8.50 -6.30
N THR A 682 4.43 -8.53 -6.39
CA THR A 682 3.62 -9.75 -6.26
C THR A 682 3.26 -10.42 -7.58
N LYS A 683 3.67 -9.84 -8.72
CA LYS A 683 3.50 -10.46 -10.05
C LYS A 683 4.13 -11.85 -10.07
N PHE A 684 3.41 -12.86 -10.56
CA PHE A 684 3.71 -14.29 -10.43
C PHE A 684 5.17 -14.70 -10.75
N SER A 685 5.80 -14.09 -11.75
CA SER A 685 7.18 -14.36 -12.13
C SER A 685 8.22 -14.01 -11.06
N ILE A 686 7.98 -12.98 -10.25
CA ILE A 686 8.90 -12.52 -9.20
C ILE A 686 9.04 -13.55 -8.06
N PRO A 687 7.98 -13.99 -7.35
CA PRO A 687 8.10 -14.98 -6.29
C PRO A 687 8.63 -16.33 -6.81
N VAL A 688 8.31 -16.70 -8.05
CA VAL A 688 8.87 -17.90 -8.69
C VAL A 688 10.39 -17.80 -8.82
N ASN A 689 10.92 -16.70 -9.35
CA ASN A 689 12.36 -16.52 -9.49
C ASN A 689 13.08 -16.38 -8.14
N ILE A 690 12.46 -15.71 -7.15
CA ILE A 690 13.00 -15.63 -5.78
C ILE A 690 13.08 -17.03 -5.16
N ASN A 691 12.05 -17.85 -5.31
CA ASN A 691 12.06 -19.22 -4.81
C ASN A 691 13.14 -20.06 -5.47
N LYS A 692 13.37 -19.93 -6.78
CA LYS A 692 14.49 -20.62 -7.43
C LYS A 692 15.84 -20.20 -6.85
N ILE A 693 16.05 -18.90 -6.62
CA ILE A 693 17.30 -18.39 -6.04
C ILE A 693 17.48 -18.89 -4.60
N LEU A 694 16.41 -18.95 -3.81
CA LEU A 694 16.40 -19.59 -2.49
C LEU A 694 16.83 -21.07 -2.59
N LEU A 695 16.21 -21.84 -3.49
CA LEU A 695 16.53 -23.26 -3.66
C LEU A 695 17.95 -23.48 -4.18
N HIS A 696 18.46 -22.62 -5.07
CA HIS A 696 19.85 -22.67 -5.52
C HIS A 696 20.80 -22.50 -4.33
N LEU A 697 20.55 -21.55 -3.43
CA LEU A 697 21.38 -21.36 -2.24
C LEU A 697 21.33 -22.59 -1.31
N VAL A 698 20.15 -23.16 -1.09
CA VAL A 698 19.95 -24.29 -0.17
C VAL A 698 20.58 -25.58 -0.71
N TYR A 699 20.35 -25.92 -1.98
CA TYR A 699 20.82 -27.19 -2.56
C TYR A 699 22.28 -27.16 -3.04
N SER A 700 22.97 -26.02 -2.91
CA SER A 700 24.40 -25.94 -3.26
C SER A 700 25.34 -26.50 -2.21
N SER A 701 24.86 -26.74 -0.98
CA SER A 701 25.68 -27.30 0.09
C SER A 701 24.88 -28.28 0.94
N ASP A 702 25.37 -29.52 1.06
CA ASP A 702 24.83 -30.50 2.03
C ASP A 702 25.29 -30.21 3.47
N ASP A 703 26.26 -29.31 3.66
CA ASP A 703 26.82 -28.93 4.95
C ASP A 703 25.92 -27.96 5.73
N ILE A 704 25.16 -28.52 6.68
CA ILE A 704 24.27 -27.80 7.61
C ILE A 704 24.99 -26.62 8.32
N SER A 705 26.29 -26.77 8.62
CA SER A 705 27.09 -25.71 9.26
C SER A 705 27.30 -24.47 8.38
N LEU A 706 27.37 -24.64 7.05
CA LEU A 706 27.51 -23.51 6.13
C LEU A 706 26.18 -22.80 5.92
N LEU A 707 25.08 -23.55 5.80
CA LEU A 707 23.73 -22.97 5.74
C LEU A 707 23.39 -22.16 6.99
N SER A 708 23.87 -22.58 8.17
CA SER A 708 23.64 -21.82 9.41
C SER A 708 24.26 -20.42 9.41
N LYS A 709 25.28 -20.15 8.59
CA LYS A 709 25.86 -18.81 8.42
C LYS A 709 24.96 -17.86 7.64
N PHE A 710 24.02 -18.39 6.87
CA PHE A 710 23.08 -17.64 6.02
C PHE A 710 21.66 -17.66 6.58
N ASP A 711 21.49 -18.01 7.85
CA ASP A 711 20.19 -18.19 8.51
C ASP A 711 19.28 -16.96 8.40
N LYS A 712 19.82 -15.77 8.65
CA LYS A 712 19.09 -14.50 8.54
C LYS A 712 18.65 -14.24 7.09
N LYS A 713 19.53 -14.52 6.12
CA LYS A 713 19.23 -14.31 4.69
C LYS A 713 18.11 -15.20 4.21
N LEU A 714 18.15 -16.48 4.59
CA LEU A 714 17.12 -17.47 4.27
C LEU A 714 15.79 -17.10 4.93
N LEU A 715 15.82 -16.64 6.18
CA LEU A 715 14.65 -16.18 6.90
C LEU A 715 13.97 -15.00 6.18
N ASP A 716 14.73 -14.00 5.75
CA ASP A 716 14.17 -12.82 5.10
C ASP A 716 13.60 -13.12 3.70
N LEU A 717 14.24 -14.02 2.94
CA LEU A 717 13.69 -14.54 1.69
C LEU A 717 12.37 -15.30 1.89
N ILE A 718 12.30 -16.17 2.90
CA ILE A 718 11.10 -16.97 3.18
C ILE A 718 9.95 -16.07 3.65
N LYS A 719 10.23 -15.08 4.51
CA LYS A 719 9.23 -14.07 4.89
C LYS A 719 8.70 -13.33 3.66
N THR A 720 9.58 -12.97 2.73
CA THR A 720 9.22 -12.28 1.47
C THR A 720 8.26 -13.13 0.65
N LEU A 721 8.57 -14.41 0.46
CA LEU A 721 7.74 -15.34 -0.30
C LEU A 721 6.35 -15.55 0.33
N TYR A 722 6.30 -15.79 1.65
CA TYR A 722 5.02 -15.90 2.37
C TYR A 722 4.18 -14.63 2.23
N TYR A 723 4.79 -13.46 2.38
CA TYR A 723 4.11 -12.17 2.25
C TYR A 723 3.53 -11.98 0.85
N MET A 724 4.33 -12.21 -0.20
CA MET A 724 3.90 -12.06 -1.60
C MET A 724 2.72 -12.96 -1.95
N CYS A 725 2.81 -14.25 -1.59
CA CYS A 725 1.73 -15.21 -1.83
C CYS A 725 0.47 -14.86 -1.05
N LYS A 726 0.60 -14.40 0.20
CA LYS A 726 -0.59 -14.04 0.97
C LYS A 726 -1.23 -12.74 0.48
N GLN A 727 -0.43 -11.74 0.14
CA GLN A 727 -0.93 -10.46 -0.32
C GLN A 727 -1.67 -10.59 -1.67
N SER A 728 -1.15 -11.44 -2.56
CA SER A 728 -1.85 -11.80 -3.79
C SER A 728 -3.15 -12.57 -3.51
N ASP A 729 -3.16 -13.55 -2.60
CA ASP A 729 -4.39 -14.25 -2.18
C ASP A 729 -5.47 -13.26 -1.69
N ILE A 730 -5.10 -12.30 -0.85
CA ILE A 730 -6.02 -11.27 -0.36
C ILE A 730 -6.54 -10.41 -1.54
N TRP A 731 -5.68 -10.00 -2.46
CA TRP A 731 -6.06 -9.20 -3.64
C TRP A 731 -7.05 -9.93 -4.56
N TYR A 732 -6.80 -11.19 -4.86
CA TYR A 732 -7.66 -12.01 -5.73
C TYR A 732 -9.01 -12.35 -5.09
N ARG A 733 -9.07 -12.47 -3.76
CA ARG A 733 -10.31 -12.74 -3.03
C ARG A 733 -11.25 -11.55 -2.93
N ASP A 734 -10.72 -10.33 -2.80
CA ASP A 734 -11.54 -9.12 -2.70
C ASP A 734 -12.26 -8.80 -4.02
N LYS A 735 -11.58 -9.03 -5.14
CA LYS A 735 -12.17 -8.94 -6.48
C LYS A 735 -12.83 -10.26 -6.84
N SER A 736 -14.05 -10.49 -6.36
CA SER A 736 -14.86 -11.73 -6.52
C SER A 736 -14.98 -12.32 -7.95
N THR A 737 -14.54 -11.61 -9.00
CA THR A 737 -14.45 -12.09 -10.39
C THR A 737 -13.07 -12.65 -10.78
N SER A 738 -12.01 -12.41 -10.00
CA SER A 738 -10.62 -12.77 -10.30
C SER A 738 -10.14 -14.05 -9.64
N SER A 739 -10.91 -14.67 -8.74
CA SER A 739 -10.55 -15.96 -8.12
C SER A 739 -10.57 -17.16 -9.07
N LYS A 740 -10.95 -16.95 -10.34
CA LYS A 740 -10.92 -17.95 -11.43
C LYS A 740 -9.91 -17.59 -12.53
N SER A 741 -9.05 -16.59 -12.31
CA SER A 741 -7.99 -16.28 -13.27
C SER A 741 -6.94 -17.38 -13.23
N GLU A 742 -6.45 -17.76 -14.41
CA GLU A 742 -5.36 -18.73 -14.57
C GLU A 742 -4.14 -18.38 -13.69
N ASP A 743 -3.82 -17.08 -13.56
CA ASP A 743 -2.73 -16.59 -12.71
C ASP A 743 -2.92 -16.90 -11.22
N TYR A 744 -4.16 -16.95 -10.72
CA TYR A 744 -4.45 -17.27 -9.31
C TYR A 744 -4.28 -18.77 -9.05
N GLU A 745 -4.75 -19.61 -9.97
CA GLU A 745 -4.57 -21.07 -9.88
C GLU A 745 -3.08 -21.42 -9.88
N GLN A 746 -2.31 -20.84 -10.82
CA GLN A 746 -0.86 -21.03 -10.87
C GLN A 746 -0.14 -20.56 -9.59
N LEU A 747 -0.59 -19.45 -9.00
CA LEU A 747 -0.02 -18.94 -7.74
C LEU A 747 -0.33 -19.86 -6.56
N MET A 748 -1.55 -20.37 -6.45
CA MET A 748 -1.94 -21.30 -5.38
C MET A 748 -1.27 -22.66 -5.55
N GLU A 749 -1.13 -23.17 -6.77
CA GLU A 749 -0.32 -24.36 -7.06
C GLU A 749 1.14 -24.16 -6.65
N PHE A 750 1.72 -23.00 -7.00
CA PHE A 750 3.07 -22.64 -6.58
C PHE A 750 3.21 -22.57 -5.05
N TYR A 751 2.26 -21.94 -4.35
CA TYR A 751 2.29 -21.87 -2.89
C TYR A 751 2.20 -23.25 -2.26
N ASN A 752 1.20 -24.06 -2.66
CA ASN A 752 0.98 -25.42 -2.15
C ASN A 752 2.17 -26.36 -2.41
N ALA A 753 2.87 -26.19 -3.53
CA ALA A 753 4.06 -26.99 -3.84
C ALA A 753 5.29 -26.62 -2.98
N ASN A 754 5.39 -25.37 -2.50
CA ASN A 754 6.64 -24.85 -1.93
C ASN A 754 6.57 -24.52 -0.43
N HIS A 755 5.40 -24.20 0.14
CA HIS A 755 5.31 -23.70 1.53
C HIS A 755 5.89 -24.67 2.58
N LEU A 756 5.63 -25.98 2.44
CA LEU A 756 6.23 -27.02 3.29
C LEU A 756 7.76 -27.04 3.17
N THR A 757 8.28 -26.86 1.95
CA THR A 757 9.73 -26.83 1.70
C THR A 757 10.38 -25.64 2.40
N TRP A 758 9.76 -24.44 2.37
CA TRP A 758 10.27 -23.25 3.07
C TRP A 758 10.39 -23.48 4.57
N VAL A 759 9.35 -24.07 5.15
CA VAL A 759 9.30 -24.40 6.56
C VAL A 759 10.37 -25.43 6.95
N GLN A 760 10.53 -26.49 6.14
CA GLN A 760 11.59 -27.48 6.33
C GLN A 760 12.99 -26.87 6.24
N ILE A 761 13.21 -25.90 5.34
CA ILE A 761 14.49 -25.18 5.23
C ILE A 761 14.80 -24.44 6.54
N LEU A 762 13.85 -23.69 7.10
CA LEU A 762 14.05 -22.99 8.37
C LEU A 762 14.31 -23.95 9.54
N ALA A 763 13.62 -25.09 9.57
CA ALA A 763 13.85 -26.13 10.56
C ALA A 763 15.28 -26.70 10.47
N LYS A 764 15.79 -26.98 9.25
CA LYS A 764 17.17 -27.44 9.02
C LYS A 764 18.22 -26.44 9.48
N VAL A 765 17.90 -25.14 9.45
CA VAL A 765 18.82 -24.04 9.80
C VAL A 765 18.73 -23.65 11.28
N ASN A 766 18.12 -24.49 12.14
CA ASN A 766 17.90 -24.24 13.57
C ASN A 766 17.02 -23.00 13.88
N ARG A 767 16.14 -22.60 12.96
CA ARG A 767 15.19 -21.48 13.11
C ARG A 767 13.74 -21.95 13.18
N ALA A 768 13.50 -23.11 13.80
CA ALA A 768 12.17 -23.73 13.89
C ALA A 768 11.15 -22.87 14.68
N THR A 769 11.59 -22.08 15.66
CA THR A 769 10.72 -21.14 16.40
C THR A 769 10.19 -20.02 15.50
N ASP A 770 11.03 -19.55 14.58
CA ASP A 770 10.68 -18.46 13.66
C ASP A 770 9.73 -19.00 12.59
N ALA A 771 9.97 -20.23 12.11
CA ALA A 771 9.07 -20.95 11.22
C ALA A 771 7.67 -21.17 11.84
N LEU A 772 7.60 -21.56 13.12
CA LEU A 772 6.32 -21.71 13.82
C LEU A 772 5.54 -20.40 13.86
N GLN A 773 6.21 -19.28 14.17
CA GLN A 773 5.56 -17.98 14.22
C GLN A 773 5.08 -17.52 12.84
N ILE A 774 5.86 -17.76 11.78
CA ILE A 774 5.47 -17.44 10.41
C ILE A 774 4.24 -18.27 10.00
N ALA A 775 4.28 -19.58 10.23
CA ALA A 775 3.18 -20.47 9.87
C ALA A 775 1.90 -20.16 10.67
N ASP A 776 2.01 -19.86 11.97
CA ASP A 776 0.87 -19.41 12.79
C ASP A 776 0.30 -18.07 12.30
N PHE A 777 1.18 -17.13 11.95
CA PHE A 777 0.78 -15.80 11.50
C PHE A 777 0.01 -15.86 10.16
N TYR A 778 0.51 -16.63 9.19
CA TYR A 778 -0.12 -16.77 7.87
C TYR A 778 -1.23 -17.82 7.82
N HIS A 779 -1.51 -18.50 8.93
CA HIS A 779 -2.49 -19.59 9.03
C HIS A 779 -2.15 -20.80 8.12
N ASP A 780 -0.86 -21.10 7.97
CA ASP A 780 -0.36 -22.27 7.26
C ASP A 780 -0.38 -23.50 8.18
N LEU A 781 -1.54 -24.14 8.26
CA LEU A 781 -1.77 -25.28 9.14
C LEU A 781 -0.89 -26.49 8.75
N GLY A 782 -0.67 -26.72 7.46
CA GLY A 782 0.21 -27.80 6.98
C GLY A 782 1.66 -27.59 7.40
N GLY A 783 2.17 -26.36 7.25
CA GLY A 783 3.50 -25.98 7.71
C GLY A 783 3.67 -26.13 9.23
N LEU A 784 2.67 -25.73 10.02
CA LEU A 784 2.70 -25.93 11.48
C LEU A 784 2.85 -27.41 11.87
N VAL A 785 2.07 -28.29 11.24
CA VAL A 785 2.12 -29.74 11.51
C VAL A 785 3.47 -30.31 11.15
N GLU A 786 4.04 -29.91 10.01
CA GLU A 786 5.34 -30.39 9.55
C GLU A 786 6.47 -30.00 10.51
N ILE A 787 6.45 -28.78 11.06
CA ILE A 787 7.44 -28.36 12.07
C ILE A 787 7.26 -29.16 13.36
N LEU A 788 6.02 -29.33 13.81
CA LEU A 788 5.70 -30.04 15.04
C LEU A 788 6.11 -31.52 14.97
N ASN A 789 6.00 -32.13 13.80
CA ASN A 789 6.50 -33.48 13.53
C ASN A 789 8.03 -33.60 13.63
N GLY A 790 8.76 -32.51 13.35
CA GLY A 790 10.21 -32.45 13.51
C GLY A 790 10.69 -32.30 14.97
N PHE A 791 9.83 -31.86 15.89
CA PHE A 791 10.17 -31.73 17.31
C PHE A 791 10.11 -33.06 18.07
N LYS A 792 10.84 -33.11 19.19
CA LYS A 792 10.69 -34.23 20.14
C LYS A 792 9.28 -34.18 20.74
N LYS A 793 8.66 -35.36 20.92
CA LYS A 793 7.27 -35.50 21.41
C LYS A 793 6.98 -34.68 22.67
N GLU A 794 7.91 -34.59 23.62
CA GLU A 794 7.79 -33.83 24.87
C GLU A 794 7.65 -32.31 24.67
N GLN A 795 8.28 -31.75 23.64
CA GLN A 795 8.24 -30.31 23.34
C GLN A 795 7.05 -29.94 22.45
N ALA A 796 6.59 -30.86 21.61
CA ALA A 796 5.50 -30.62 20.68
C ALA A 796 4.11 -30.69 21.35
N GLN A 797 3.94 -31.55 22.35
CA GLN A 797 2.64 -31.81 23.00
C GLN A 797 1.92 -30.57 23.56
N PRO A 798 2.57 -29.66 24.34
CA PRO A 798 1.89 -28.45 24.81
C PRO A 798 1.49 -27.51 23.67
N ILE A 799 2.31 -27.44 22.62
CA ILE A 799 2.06 -26.57 21.45
C ILE A 799 0.88 -27.11 20.62
N TYR A 800 0.74 -28.44 20.51
CA TYR A 800 -0.44 -29.05 19.90
C TYR A 800 -1.73 -28.65 20.64
N GLU A 801 -1.74 -28.70 21.97
CA GLU A 801 -2.91 -28.33 22.77
C GLU A 801 -3.31 -26.85 22.58
N GLU A 802 -2.33 -25.95 22.50
CA GLU A 802 -2.57 -24.52 22.19
C GLU A 802 -3.20 -24.34 20.81
N PHE A 803 -2.70 -25.02 19.77
CA PHE A 803 -3.24 -24.90 18.42
C PHE A 803 -4.58 -25.61 18.22
N PHE A 804 -4.82 -26.74 18.89
CA PHE A 804 -6.17 -27.35 18.94
C PHE A 804 -7.18 -26.39 19.57
N ALA A 805 -6.82 -25.65 20.62
CA ALA A 805 -7.69 -24.64 21.22
C ALA A 805 -7.92 -23.42 20.31
N LYS A 806 -6.92 -23.04 19.50
CA LYS A 806 -6.98 -21.86 18.62
C LYS A 806 -7.72 -22.12 17.30
N TYR A 807 -7.46 -23.25 16.65
CA TYR A 807 -7.91 -23.56 15.28
C TYR A 807 -8.92 -24.71 15.18
N ASP A 808 -9.19 -25.41 16.28
CA ASP A 808 -10.24 -26.42 16.39
C ASP A 808 -10.12 -27.52 15.31
N PHE A 809 -11.22 -27.85 14.63
CA PHE A 809 -11.27 -28.96 13.67
C PHE A 809 -10.37 -28.78 12.43
N GLN A 810 -10.12 -27.55 11.98
CA GLN A 810 -9.31 -27.30 10.77
C GLN A 810 -7.85 -27.73 10.95
N PHE A 811 -7.32 -27.54 12.17
CA PHE A 811 -5.99 -28.00 12.51
C PHE A 811 -5.95 -29.52 12.67
N ALA A 812 -6.99 -30.10 13.27
CA ALA A 812 -7.13 -31.56 13.38
C ALA A 812 -7.12 -32.24 12.00
N GLU A 813 -7.88 -31.71 11.05
CA GLU A 813 -7.94 -32.19 9.66
C GLU A 813 -6.56 -32.17 8.99
N SER A 814 -5.81 -31.08 9.16
CA SER A 814 -4.45 -30.96 8.61
C SER A 814 -3.47 -31.97 9.24
N ILE A 815 -3.57 -32.19 10.56
CA ILE A 815 -2.77 -33.21 11.27
C ILE A 815 -3.08 -34.61 10.76
N PHE A 816 -4.36 -34.97 10.69
CA PHE A 816 -4.78 -36.32 10.33
C PHE A 816 -4.42 -36.65 8.89
N THR A 817 -4.62 -35.71 7.96
CA THR A 817 -4.17 -35.85 6.57
C THR A 817 -2.66 -36.08 6.50
N SER A 818 -1.86 -35.25 7.17
CA SER A 818 -0.40 -35.39 7.22
C SER A 818 0.05 -36.74 7.80
N PHE A 819 -0.58 -37.21 8.89
CA PHE A 819 -0.24 -38.49 9.50
C PHE A 819 -0.55 -39.69 8.60
N ILE A 820 -1.65 -39.62 7.83
CA ILE A 820 -2.01 -40.65 6.87
C ILE A 820 -1.01 -40.66 5.70
N GLU A 821 -0.68 -39.50 5.14
CA GLU A 821 0.29 -39.37 4.04
C GLU A 821 1.70 -39.82 4.43
N GLN A 822 2.12 -39.54 5.67
CA GLN A 822 3.41 -39.98 6.22
C GLN A 822 3.41 -41.45 6.69
N GLY A 823 2.26 -42.15 6.66
CA GLY A 823 2.13 -43.53 7.11
C GLY A 823 2.23 -43.72 8.63
N ARG A 824 2.06 -42.66 9.43
CA ARG A 824 2.14 -42.66 10.91
C ARG A 824 0.82 -43.05 11.56
N ILE A 825 0.27 -44.21 11.17
CA ILE A 825 -1.07 -44.67 11.58
C ILE A 825 -1.15 -44.89 13.11
N ASN A 826 -0.08 -45.33 13.77
CA ASN A 826 -0.07 -45.50 15.23
C ASN A 826 -0.24 -44.17 15.96
N ASP A 827 0.42 -43.12 15.49
CA ASP A 827 0.33 -41.80 16.13
C ASP A 827 -1.07 -41.20 15.92
N LEU A 828 -1.73 -41.47 14.79
CA LEU A 828 -3.11 -41.03 14.51
C LEU A 828 -4.11 -41.46 15.59
N PHE A 829 -4.05 -42.71 16.05
CA PHE A 829 -5.00 -43.24 17.03
C PHE A 829 -4.57 -43.03 18.49
N PHE A 830 -3.26 -43.04 18.77
CA PHE A 830 -2.78 -43.07 20.16
C PHE A 830 -2.18 -41.74 20.66
N GLN A 831 -1.80 -40.80 19.78
CA GLN A 831 -1.16 -39.56 20.21
C GLN A 831 -2.13 -38.56 20.84
N PHE A 832 -3.41 -38.55 20.43
CA PHE A 832 -4.39 -37.54 20.86
C PHE A 832 -5.71 -38.13 21.39
N PRO A 833 -5.71 -38.84 22.54
CA PRO A 833 -6.93 -39.47 23.09
C PRO A 833 -8.08 -38.50 23.38
N ASN A 834 -7.75 -37.28 23.82
CA ASN A 834 -8.75 -36.26 24.17
C ASN A 834 -9.50 -35.69 22.96
N TYR A 835 -8.92 -35.80 21.76
CA TYR A 835 -9.45 -35.23 20.52
C TYR A 835 -10.03 -36.29 19.57
N HIS A 836 -10.32 -37.49 20.09
CA HIS A 836 -10.87 -38.61 19.33
C HIS A 836 -12.16 -38.25 18.56
N HIS A 837 -12.98 -37.35 19.10
CA HIS A 837 -14.19 -36.87 18.42
C HIS A 837 -13.91 -36.14 17.09
N PHE A 838 -12.77 -35.44 16.96
CA PHE A 838 -12.36 -34.85 15.68
C PHE A 838 -11.91 -35.90 14.68
N LEU A 839 -11.31 -37.00 15.15
CA LEU A 839 -10.91 -38.11 14.28
C LEU A 839 -12.14 -38.79 13.66
N ILE A 840 -13.20 -38.99 14.46
CA ILE A 840 -14.49 -39.50 13.95
C ILE A 840 -15.06 -38.56 12.88
N LYS A 841 -15.14 -37.25 13.19
CA LYS A 841 -15.65 -36.25 12.25
C LYS A 841 -14.82 -36.17 10.96
N PHE A 842 -13.49 -36.35 11.04
CA PHE A 842 -12.60 -36.35 9.88
C PHE A 842 -12.88 -37.52 8.93
N PHE A 843 -13.08 -38.72 9.47
CA PHE A 843 -13.42 -39.89 8.65
C PHE A 843 -14.83 -39.81 8.05
N GLU A 844 -15.78 -39.14 8.72
CA GLU A 844 -17.10 -38.84 8.16
C GLU A 844 -17.01 -37.85 6.98
N THR A 845 -16.13 -36.85 7.06
CA THR A 845 -15.95 -35.86 5.99
C THR A 845 -15.09 -36.36 4.83
N HIS A 846 -14.18 -37.32 5.05
CA HIS A 846 -13.26 -37.83 4.03
C HIS A 846 -13.38 -39.35 3.81
N PRO A 847 -14.39 -39.81 3.04
CA PRO A 847 -14.57 -41.24 2.72
C PRO A 847 -13.38 -41.88 1.99
N GLN A 848 -12.55 -41.08 1.31
CA GLN A 848 -11.35 -41.53 0.59
C GLN A 848 -10.33 -42.23 1.50
N TYR A 849 -10.31 -41.93 2.80
CA TYR A 849 -9.44 -42.59 3.78
C TYR A 849 -10.08 -43.83 4.42
N GLY A 850 -11.06 -44.43 3.74
CA GLY A 850 -11.77 -45.64 4.16
C GLY A 850 -10.86 -46.82 4.54
N TYR A 851 -9.70 -46.94 3.89
CA TYR A 851 -8.72 -48.01 4.15
C TYR A 851 -7.99 -47.87 5.51
N VAL A 852 -8.11 -46.72 6.18
CA VAL A 852 -7.62 -46.48 7.55
C VAL A 852 -8.78 -46.38 8.53
N SER A 853 -9.91 -45.80 8.11
CA SER A 853 -11.03 -45.50 9.00
C SER A 853 -11.66 -46.74 9.65
N TRP A 854 -11.61 -47.90 9.00
CA TRP A 854 -12.12 -49.16 9.57
C TRP A 854 -11.40 -49.55 10.88
N LEU A 855 -10.13 -49.21 11.05
CA LEU A 855 -9.38 -49.46 12.29
C LEU A 855 -9.98 -48.67 13.46
N GLY A 856 -10.30 -47.39 13.22
CA GLY A 856 -10.95 -46.53 14.21
C GLY A 856 -12.31 -47.07 14.62
N ASN A 857 -13.11 -47.50 13.65
CA ASN A 857 -14.42 -48.07 13.91
C ASN A 857 -14.37 -49.39 14.71
N ILE A 858 -13.32 -50.19 14.54
CA ILE A 858 -13.09 -51.39 15.37
C ILE A 858 -12.72 -51.01 16.81
N PHE A 859 -11.84 -50.02 17.00
CA PHE A 859 -11.49 -49.52 18.34
C PHE A 859 -12.69 -48.92 19.08
N ASP A 860 -13.62 -48.30 18.33
CA ASP A 860 -14.85 -47.70 18.84
C ASP A 860 -16.01 -48.71 19.04
N GLU A 861 -15.75 -50.02 18.88
CA GLU A 861 -16.76 -51.09 18.96
C GLU A 861 -17.91 -50.97 17.92
N LYS A 862 -17.72 -50.16 16.88
CA LYS A 862 -18.68 -49.95 15.78
C LYS A 862 -18.45 -50.95 14.65
N TYR A 863 -18.57 -52.24 14.96
CA TYR A 863 -18.27 -53.34 14.03
C TYR A 863 -19.14 -53.33 12.76
N SER A 864 -20.40 -52.89 12.86
CA SER A 864 -21.34 -52.78 11.74
C SER A 864 -20.83 -51.82 10.65
N ILE A 865 -20.37 -50.63 11.06
CA ILE A 865 -19.84 -49.60 10.14
C ILE A 865 -18.47 -50.02 9.60
N ALA A 866 -17.61 -50.61 10.44
CA ALA A 866 -16.32 -51.14 10.01
C ALA A 866 -16.49 -52.19 8.88
N SER A 867 -17.50 -53.06 9.00
CA SER A 867 -17.82 -54.06 7.99
C SER A 867 -18.26 -53.45 6.67
N GLU A 868 -19.12 -52.43 6.69
CA GLU A 868 -19.59 -51.75 5.48
C GLU A 868 -18.44 -51.05 4.76
N ILE A 869 -17.59 -50.32 5.50
CA ILE A 869 -16.44 -49.62 4.94
C ILE A 869 -15.45 -50.62 4.35
N LEU A 870 -15.08 -51.68 5.07
CA LEU A 870 -14.16 -52.70 4.57
C LEU A 870 -14.69 -53.40 3.32
N THR A 871 -16.00 -53.67 3.27
CA THR A 871 -16.63 -54.25 2.09
C THR A 871 -16.56 -53.27 0.92
N SER A 872 -16.91 -52.00 1.11
CA SER A 872 -16.84 -50.98 0.05
C SER A 872 -15.42 -50.76 -0.48
N VAL A 873 -14.41 -50.71 0.40
CA VAL A 873 -13.00 -50.56 0.03
C VAL A 873 -12.54 -51.79 -0.76
N ALA A 874 -12.81 -53.01 -0.26
CA ALA A 874 -12.35 -54.25 -0.90
C ALA A 874 -13.06 -54.56 -2.23
N THR A 875 -14.28 -54.04 -2.43
CA THR A 875 -15.10 -54.25 -3.64
C THR A 875 -14.96 -53.14 -4.67
N SER A 876 -14.43 -51.97 -4.29
CA SER A 876 -14.20 -50.87 -5.22
C SER A 876 -13.19 -51.25 -6.30
N ASN A 877 -13.61 -51.19 -7.57
CA ASN A 877 -12.77 -51.51 -8.74
C ASN A 877 -11.71 -50.42 -9.06
N THR A 878 -11.69 -49.33 -8.29
CA THR A 878 -10.86 -48.15 -8.55
C THR A 878 -9.41 -48.32 -8.06
N ASP A 879 -9.17 -49.15 -7.04
CA ASP A 879 -7.85 -49.33 -6.45
C ASP A 879 -7.28 -50.73 -6.73
N ASN A 880 -6.58 -50.87 -7.86
CA ASN A 880 -5.73 -52.02 -8.18
C ASN A 880 -4.43 -52.08 -7.31
N SER A 881 -4.36 -51.30 -6.24
CA SER A 881 -3.18 -51.17 -5.37
C SER A 881 -3.06 -52.28 -4.32
N PHE A 882 -4.17 -52.91 -3.94
CA PHE A 882 -4.17 -53.95 -2.91
C PHE A 882 -3.93 -55.34 -3.49
N ASP A 883 -2.97 -56.04 -2.88
CA ASP A 883 -2.66 -57.43 -3.17
C ASP A 883 -3.85 -58.35 -2.80
N ILE A 884 -3.98 -59.51 -3.45
CA ILE A 884 -5.02 -60.51 -3.16
C ILE A 884 -5.02 -60.91 -1.68
N ASP A 885 -3.84 -61.03 -1.06
CA ASP A 885 -3.73 -61.36 0.35
C ASP A 885 -4.27 -60.24 1.25
N GLN A 886 -4.04 -58.98 0.88
CA GLN A 886 -4.56 -57.82 1.61
C GLN A 886 -6.09 -57.72 1.48
N ARG A 887 -6.62 -57.95 0.28
CA ARG A 887 -8.08 -58.01 0.05
C ARG A 887 -8.72 -59.16 0.81
N GLN A 888 -8.07 -60.33 0.87
CA GLN A 888 -8.55 -61.47 1.65
C GLN A 888 -8.62 -61.11 3.14
N VAL A 889 -7.58 -60.49 3.67
CA VAL A 889 -7.56 -60.03 5.08
C VAL A 889 -8.67 -59.03 5.32
N GLN A 890 -8.81 -57.99 4.49
CA GLN A 890 -9.85 -56.97 4.63
C GLN A 890 -11.27 -57.58 4.59
N LEU A 891 -11.56 -58.46 3.64
CA LEU A 891 -12.85 -59.15 3.54
C LEU A 891 -13.08 -60.14 4.70
N SER A 892 -12.03 -60.80 5.17
CA SER A 892 -12.14 -61.68 6.35
C SER A 892 -12.44 -60.88 7.62
N ILE A 893 -11.84 -59.71 7.78
CA ILE A 893 -12.11 -58.79 8.89
C ILE A 893 -13.50 -58.18 8.75
N ALA A 894 -13.94 -57.84 7.53
CA ALA A 894 -15.30 -57.40 7.26
C ALA A 894 -16.30 -58.46 7.70
N LYS A 895 -16.10 -59.72 7.29
CA LYS A 895 -16.93 -60.86 7.68
C LYS A 895 -16.96 -61.04 9.20
N LEU A 896 -15.79 -61.00 9.85
CA LEU A 896 -15.71 -61.12 11.31
C LEU A 896 -16.42 -59.97 12.02
N SER A 897 -16.31 -58.74 11.50
CA SER A 897 -16.97 -57.55 12.06
C SER A 897 -18.48 -57.63 11.89
N ALA A 898 -18.98 -58.06 10.74
CA ALA A 898 -20.40 -58.33 10.50
C ALA A 898 -20.96 -59.39 11.46
N LEU A 899 -20.18 -60.44 11.75
CA LEU A 899 -20.58 -61.52 12.66
C LEU A 899 -20.47 -61.13 14.15
N ALA A 900 -19.57 -60.22 14.49
CA ALA A 900 -19.34 -59.75 15.86
C ALA A 900 -20.35 -58.67 16.31
N THR A 901 -21.20 -58.20 15.41
CA THR A 901 -22.18 -57.15 15.72
C THR A 901 -23.31 -57.72 16.60
N GLU A 902 -23.57 -57.12 17.77
CA GLU A 902 -24.61 -57.55 18.74
C GLU A 902 -26.06 -57.20 18.33
N GLU A 903 -26.30 -56.76 17.10
CA GLU A 903 -27.65 -56.47 16.59
C GLU A 903 -28.44 -57.77 16.37
N ASP A 904 -29.72 -57.81 16.78
CA ASP A 904 -30.60 -59.01 16.78
C ASP A 904 -30.79 -59.70 15.41
N SER A 905 -30.29 -59.10 14.32
CA SER A 905 -30.17 -59.72 13.01
C SER A 905 -28.81 -59.40 12.39
N PRO A 906 -27.96 -60.40 12.09
CA PRO A 906 -26.76 -60.14 11.28
C PRO A 906 -27.22 -59.55 9.94
N LYS A 907 -26.54 -58.50 9.47
CA LYS A 907 -26.76 -57.94 8.13
C LYS A 907 -26.38 -58.97 7.08
N LEU A 908 -27.32 -59.88 6.79
CA LEU A 908 -27.20 -60.96 5.81
C LEU A 908 -26.80 -60.39 4.44
N GLU A 909 -27.26 -59.19 4.10
CA GLU A 909 -26.93 -58.47 2.88
C GLU A 909 -25.41 -58.24 2.69
N ILE A 910 -24.67 -57.91 3.76
CA ILE A 910 -23.21 -57.70 3.67
C ILE A 910 -22.50 -59.05 3.52
N LEU A 911 -22.96 -60.09 4.23
CA LEU A 911 -22.40 -61.42 4.12
C LEU A 911 -22.63 -62.04 2.73
N GLU A 912 -23.77 -61.73 2.10
CA GLU A 912 -24.09 -62.09 0.72
C GLU A 912 -23.14 -61.45 -0.30
N VAL A 913 -22.54 -60.29 0.01
CA VAL A 913 -21.54 -59.64 -0.85
C VAL A 913 -20.12 -60.11 -0.54
N VAL A 914 -19.76 -60.23 0.75
CA VAL A 914 -18.39 -60.56 1.16
C VAL A 914 -18.02 -62.01 0.81
N GLN A 915 -18.94 -62.96 0.96
CA GLN A 915 -18.64 -64.38 0.73
C GLN A 915 -18.26 -64.70 -0.73
N PRO A 916 -19.01 -64.24 -1.77
CA PRO A 916 -18.60 -64.43 -3.15
C PRO A 916 -17.21 -63.87 -3.47
N HIS A 917 -16.86 -62.70 -2.92
CA HIS A 917 -15.53 -62.11 -3.14
C HIS A 917 -14.40 -62.93 -2.49
N LEU A 918 -14.63 -63.54 -1.33
CA LEU A 918 -13.68 -64.48 -0.74
C LEU A 918 -13.55 -65.76 -1.58
N ASP A 919 -14.67 -66.27 -2.11
CA ASP A 919 -14.68 -67.46 -2.97
C ASP A 919 -13.94 -67.20 -4.30
N LEU A 920 -14.04 -65.98 -4.86
CA LEU A 920 -13.26 -65.54 -6.02
C LEU A 920 -11.75 -65.52 -5.76
N ILE A 921 -11.34 -65.02 -4.59
CA ILE A 921 -9.94 -65.01 -4.14
C ILE A 921 -9.41 -66.44 -4.02
N ASP A 922 -10.18 -67.33 -3.38
CA ASP A 922 -9.81 -68.73 -3.22
C ASP A 922 -9.70 -69.45 -4.58
N ALA A 923 -10.61 -69.16 -5.51
CA ALA A 923 -10.54 -69.65 -6.88
C ALA A 923 -9.27 -69.18 -7.61
N GLN A 924 -8.91 -67.91 -7.48
CA GLN A 924 -7.68 -67.39 -8.08
C GLN A 924 -6.42 -68.04 -7.50
N LYS A 925 -6.38 -68.29 -6.18
CA LYS A 925 -5.29 -69.04 -5.53
C LYS A 925 -5.23 -70.49 -6.02
N ASN A 926 -6.39 -71.14 -6.17
CA ASN A 926 -6.48 -72.49 -6.72
C ASN A 926 -6.00 -72.54 -8.19
N LEU A 927 -6.31 -71.54 -9.00
CA LEU A 927 -5.74 -71.40 -10.35
C LEU A 927 -4.22 -71.25 -10.33
N PHE A 928 -3.69 -70.39 -9.45
CA PHE A 928 -2.25 -70.20 -9.32
C PHE A 928 -1.53 -71.51 -8.98
N THR A 929 -2.03 -72.27 -7.99
CA THR A 929 -1.46 -73.58 -7.63
C THR A 929 -1.54 -74.57 -8.80
N SER A 930 -2.66 -74.57 -9.54
CA SER A 930 -2.89 -75.43 -10.69
C SER A 930 -1.94 -75.13 -11.86
N ILE A 931 -1.66 -73.85 -12.11
CA ILE A 931 -0.67 -73.39 -13.11
C ILE A 931 0.76 -73.74 -12.67
N GLN A 932 1.08 -73.61 -11.37
CA GLN A 932 2.37 -74.03 -10.82
C GLN A 932 2.60 -75.55 -10.94
N MET A 933 1.54 -76.36 -10.79
CA MET A 933 1.58 -77.82 -10.96
C MET A 933 1.75 -78.26 -12.43
N GLY A 934 1.79 -77.32 -13.39
CA GLY A 934 2.18 -77.60 -14.78
C GLY A 934 1.06 -77.94 -15.75
N ILE A 935 -0.20 -77.59 -15.44
CA ILE A 935 -1.33 -77.76 -16.36
C ILE A 935 -1.12 -76.87 -17.60
N SER A 936 -1.11 -77.46 -18.80
CA SER A 936 -0.97 -76.74 -20.07
C SER A 936 -2.26 -76.07 -20.54
N PHE A 937 -2.11 -74.99 -21.31
CA PHE A 937 -3.19 -74.45 -22.13
C PHE A 937 -3.61 -75.43 -23.20
N ASN A 938 -4.92 -75.51 -23.42
CA ASN A 938 -5.49 -76.37 -24.44
C ASN A 938 -4.94 -76.00 -25.83
N SER A 939 -4.56 -77.04 -26.59
CA SER A 939 -4.03 -76.94 -27.95
C SER A 939 -4.88 -76.09 -28.92
N ARG A 940 -6.20 -75.98 -28.69
CA ARG A 940 -7.11 -75.11 -29.47
C ARG A 940 -6.77 -73.62 -29.32
N TYR A 941 -6.59 -73.16 -28.10
CA TYR A 941 -6.29 -71.75 -27.79
C TYR A 941 -4.83 -71.39 -28.06
N ARG A 942 -3.92 -72.38 -28.02
CA ARG A 942 -2.51 -72.21 -28.37
C ARG A 942 -2.28 -71.89 -29.86
N LYS A 943 -3.21 -72.27 -30.74
CA LYS A 943 -3.17 -72.04 -32.19
C LYS A 943 -3.95 -70.78 -32.64
N SER A 944 -4.61 -70.11 -31.72
CA SER A 944 -5.37 -68.88 -31.97
C SER A 944 -4.45 -67.68 -32.21
N GLY A 945 -4.97 -66.59 -32.78
CA GLY A 945 -4.20 -65.40 -33.18
C GLY A 945 -3.31 -64.80 -32.08
N LYS A 946 -2.30 -64.01 -32.47
CA LYS A 946 -1.28 -63.43 -31.57
C LYS A 946 -1.88 -62.62 -30.41
N GLU A 947 -2.98 -61.91 -30.63
CA GLU A 947 -3.64 -61.07 -29.61
C GLU A 947 -4.31 -61.90 -28.51
N VAL A 948 -5.01 -62.98 -28.88
CA VAL A 948 -5.60 -63.92 -27.92
C VAL A 948 -4.53 -64.54 -27.02
N LYS A 949 -3.36 -64.88 -27.59
CA LYS A 949 -2.23 -65.39 -26.83
C LYS A 949 -1.69 -64.36 -25.83
N LYS A 950 -1.51 -63.11 -26.27
CA LYS A 950 -1.05 -62.02 -25.40
C LYS A 950 -2.01 -61.76 -24.24
N TYR A 951 -3.32 -61.85 -24.47
CA TYR A 951 -4.33 -61.70 -23.43
C TYR A 951 -4.20 -62.77 -22.33
N TYR A 952 -4.12 -64.05 -22.70
CA TYR A 952 -3.93 -65.13 -21.73
C TYR A 952 -2.56 -65.09 -21.02
N GLU A 953 -1.49 -64.71 -21.72
CA GLU A 953 -0.18 -64.46 -21.11
C GLU A 953 -0.25 -63.32 -20.08
N SER A 954 -0.96 -62.23 -20.40
CA SER A 954 -1.19 -61.12 -19.49
C SER A 954 -2.00 -61.53 -18.24
N LEU A 955 -3.03 -62.36 -18.40
CA LEU A 955 -3.81 -62.87 -17.27
C LEU A 955 -2.99 -63.78 -16.36
N ILE A 956 -2.15 -64.66 -16.92
CA ILE A 956 -1.24 -65.49 -16.11
C ILE A 956 -0.22 -64.63 -15.38
N ASP A 957 0.33 -63.61 -16.04
CA ASP A 957 1.26 -62.70 -15.40
C ASP A 957 0.59 -61.92 -14.26
N LYS A 958 -0.68 -61.52 -14.42
CA LYS A 958 -1.49 -60.93 -13.35
C LYS A 958 -1.67 -61.91 -12.17
N ILE A 959 -2.04 -63.16 -12.44
CA ILE A 959 -2.19 -64.18 -11.39
C ILE A 959 -0.85 -64.45 -10.68
N LYS A 960 0.28 -64.48 -11.40
CA LYS A 960 1.62 -64.66 -10.82
C LYS A 960 2.08 -63.47 -9.98
N ARG A 961 1.65 -62.26 -10.32
CA ARG A 961 1.93 -61.02 -9.56
C ARG A 961 0.98 -60.81 -8.39
N ASN A 962 0.12 -61.80 -8.09
CA ASN A 962 -0.88 -61.74 -7.02
C ASN A 962 -1.88 -60.57 -7.22
N SER A 963 -2.07 -60.10 -8.46
CA SER A 963 -3.04 -59.02 -8.73
C SER A 963 -4.45 -59.57 -8.90
N PRO A 964 -5.49 -58.91 -8.38
CA PRO A 964 -6.88 -59.34 -8.48
C PRO A 964 -7.36 -59.42 -9.94
N VAL A 965 -8.11 -60.47 -10.27
CA VAL A 965 -8.68 -60.70 -11.60
C VAL A 965 -10.20 -60.77 -11.53
N SER A 966 -10.89 -60.28 -12.57
CA SER A 966 -12.36 -60.33 -12.64
C SER A 966 -12.88 -61.78 -12.70
N LEU A 967 -14.12 -62.00 -12.25
CA LEU A 967 -14.77 -63.31 -12.33
C LEU A 967 -14.81 -63.85 -13.77
N SER A 968 -15.18 -63.02 -14.76
CA SER A 968 -15.26 -63.44 -16.16
C SER A 968 -13.93 -63.94 -16.69
N ALA A 969 -12.82 -63.28 -16.36
CA ALA A 969 -11.48 -63.70 -16.75
C ALA A 969 -11.01 -64.95 -15.99
N ILE A 970 -11.42 -65.15 -14.72
CA ILE A 970 -11.17 -66.37 -13.95
C ILE A 970 -11.90 -67.57 -14.60
N VAL A 971 -13.17 -67.40 -14.97
CA VAL A 971 -13.99 -68.40 -15.66
C VAL A 971 -13.41 -68.74 -17.04
N ASP A 972 -13.01 -67.73 -17.81
CA ASP A 972 -12.36 -67.89 -19.12
C ASP A 972 -11.02 -68.64 -18.99
N LEU A 973 -10.24 -68.36 -17.96
CA LEU A 973 -8.99 -69.06 -17.70
C LEU A 973 -9.22 -70.52 -17.27
N TYR A 974 -10.17 -70.79 -16.38
CA TYR A 974 -10.54 -72.15 -15.98
C TYR A 974 -10.98 -73.02 -17.17
N THR A 975 -11.71 -72.44 -18.13
CA THR A 975 -12.23 -73.16 -19.30
C THR A 975 -11.23 -73.30 -20.45
N SER A 976 -10.13 -72.55 -20.43
CA SER A 976 -9.07 -72.61 -21.46
C SER A 976 -7.91 -73.56 -21.10
N LEU A 977 -7.86 -74.03 -19.85
CA LEU A 977 -6.90 -75.04 -19.36
C LEU A 977 -7.32 -76.47 -19.73
N GLU A 978 -6.36 -77.40 -19.79
CA GLU A 978 -6.62 -78.82 -20.12
C GLU A 978 -7.24 -79.65 -18.97
N GLY A 979 -7.48 -79.07 -17.79
CA GLY A 979 -8.06 -79.76 -16.63
C GLY A 979 -9.58 -79.86 -16.66
N HIS A 980 -10.14 -81.06 -16.44
CA HIS A 980 -11.60 -81.28 -16.37
C HIS A 980 -12.27 -80.62 -15.14
N GLU A 981 -11.53 -80.44 -14.05
CA GLU A 981 -11.97 -79.78 -12.82
C GLU A 981 -12.24 -78.28 -12.99
N GLY A 982 -11.63 -77.65 -14.00
CA GLY A 982 -11.77 -76.22 -14.26
C GLY A 982 -13.20 -75.84 -14.68
N PHE A 983 -13.83 -76.65 -15.53
CA PHE A 983 -15.23 -76.42 -15.97
C PHE A 983 -16.22 -76.50 -14.81
N TYR A 984 -16.01 -77.46 -13.90
CA TYR A 984 -16.83 -77.60 -12.70
C TYR A 984 -16.68 -76.39 -11.77
N SER A 985 -15.44 -75.98 -11.50
CA SER A 985 -15.13 -74.82 -10.65
C SER A 985 -15.69 -73.52 -11.23
N ALA A 986 -15.62 -73.37 -12.56
CA ALA A 986 -16.20 -72.23 -13.29
C ALA A 986 -17.73 -72.15 -13.12
N LEU A 987 -18.44 -73.29 -13.25
CA LEU A 987 -19.90 -73.33 -13.02
C LEU A 987 -20.24 -73.02 -11.56
N LYS A 988 -19.47 -73.54 -10.60
CA LYS A 988 -19.65 -73.26 -9.18
C LYS A 988 -19.44 -71.78 -8.84
N LEU A 989 -18.49 -71.10 -9.47
CA LEU A 989 -18.28 -69.66 -9.26
C LEU A 989 -19.45 -68.83 -9.80
N LEU A 990 -20.03 -69.25 -10.93
CA LEU A 990 -21.20 -68.61 -11.51
C LEU A 990 -22.48 -68.78 -10.67
N THR A 991 -22.56 -69.76 -9.76
CA THR A 991 -23.68 -69.83 -8.80
C THR A 991 -23.54 -68.85 -7.64
N LEU A 992 -22.30 -68.45 -7.32
CA LEU A 992 -21.99 -67.64 -6.16
C LEU A 992 -22.13 -66.15 -6.44
N ASP A 993 -21.99 -65.74 -7.70
CA ASP A 993 -22.06 -64.33 -8.08
C ASP A 993 -23.43 -63.91 -8.63
N ARG A 994 -24.06 -62.93 -7.97
CA ARG A 994 -25.31 -62.27 -8.40
C ARG A 994 -25.07 -60.89 -9.04
N ILE A 995 -23.80 -60.47 -9.18
CA ILE A 995 -23.42 -59.15 -9.71
C ILE A 995 -23.57 -59.11 -11.23
N ILE A 996 -23.30 -60.22 -11.93
CA ILE A 996 -23.46 -60.33 -13.38
C ILE A 996 -24.96 -60.38 -13.72
N PRO A 997 -25.46 -59.55 -14.67
CA PRO A 997 -26.84 -59.63 -15.15
C PRO A 997 -27.23 -61.06 -15.55
N ASP A 998 -28.45 -61.48 -15.21
CA ASP A 998 -28.91 -62.87 -15.45
C ASP A 998 -28.75 -63.32 -16.91
N GLU A 999 -28.89 -62.40 -17.87
CA GLU A 999 -28.71 -62.66 -19.30
C GLU A 999 -27.24 -62.90 -19.67
N GLU A 1000 -26.30 -62.09 -19.16
CA GLU A 1000 -24.87 -62.31 -19.36
C GLU A 1000 -24.41 -63.61 -18.69
N ARG A 1001 -24.92 -63.91 -17.49
CA ARG A 1001 -24.63 -65.15 -16.78
C ARG A 1001 -25.06 -66.38 -17.60
N LYS A 1002 -26.25 -66.37 -18.20
CA LYS A 1002 -26.71 -67.45 -19.10
C LYS A 1002 -25.79 -67.61 -20.31
N MET A 1003 -25.34 -66.51 -20.91
CA MET A 1003 -24.42 -66.54 -22.05
C MET A 1003 -23.05 -67.12 -21.68
N ILE A 1004 -22.50 -66.76 -20.51
CA ILE A 1004 -21.24 -67.31 -20.01
C ILE A 1004 -21.39 -68.81 -19.70
N ILE A 1005 -22.48 -69.23 -19.04
CA ILE A 1005 -22.78 -70.65 -18.79
C ILE A 1005 -22.84 -71.44 -20.11
N ALA A 1006 -23.50 -70.88 -21.13
CA ALA A 1006 -23.52 -71.49 -22.46
C ALA A 1006 -22.11 -71.66 -23.02
N VAL A 1007 -21.23 -70.66 -22.90
CA VAL A 1007 -19.83 -70.75 -23.35
C VAL A 1007 -19.07 -71.84 -22.60
N VAL A 1008 -19.22 -71.94 -21.27
CA VAL A 1008 -18.58 -72.97 -20.44
C VAL A 1008 -18.99 -74.37 -20.93
N TRP A 1009 -20.29 -74.60 -21.15
CA TRP A 1009 -20.79 -75.87 -21.67
C TRP A 1009 -20.30 -76.16 -23.10
N ARG A 1010 -20.31 -75.17 -24.00
CA ARG A 1010 -19.76 -75.32 -25.36
C ARG A 1010 -18.30 -75.75 -25.33
N ARG A 1011 -17.47 -75.07 -24.53
CA ARG A 1011 -16.04 -75.40 -24.39
C ARG A 1011 -15.82 -76.77 -23.76
N CYS A 1012 -16.65 -77.16 -22.79
CA CYS A 1012 -16.60 -78.49 -22.18
C CYS A 1012 -16.90 -79.59 -23.22
N ILE A 1013 -17.95 -79.41 -24.04
CA ILE A 1013 -18.31 -80.34 -25.12
C ILE A 1013 -17.23 -80.41 -26.20
N LEU A 1014 -16.63 -79.26 -26.55
CA LEU A 1014 -15.56 -79.18 -27.54
C LEU A 1014 -14.23 -79.73 -26.99
N MET A 1015 -14.07 -79.94 -25.69
CA MET A 1015 -12.84 -80.53 -25.16
C MET A 1015 -12.63 -81.97 -25.66
N THR A 1016 -13.71 -82.70 -25.88
CA THR A 1016 -13.71 -84.09 -26.39
C THR A 1016 -13.73 -84.15 -27.91
N ASP A 1017 -12.84 -84.96 -28.50
CA ASP A 1017 -12.98 -85.34 -29.90
C ASP A 1017 -13.98 -86.50 -30.03
N TRP A 1018 -15.25 -86.15 -30.22
CA TRP A 1018 -16.37 -87.09 -30.31
C TRP A 1018 -16.26 -88.13 -31.43
N LYS A 1019 -15.31 -87.96 -32.36
CA LYS A 1019 -15.02 -88.92 -33.43
C LYS A 1019 -14.09 -90.06 -32.98
N GLN A 1020 -13.36 -89.90 -31.88
CA GLN A 1020 -12.36 -90.86 -31.39
C GLN A 1020 -12.80 -91.64 -30.13
N PHE A 1021 -13.77 -91.15 -29.37
CA PHE A 1021 -14.23 -91.77 -28.12
C PHE A 1021 -15.38 -92.77 -28.33
N ALA A 1022 -15.20 -94.00 -27.83
CA ALA A 1022 -16.20 -95.06 -27.83
C ALA A 1022 -17.05 -95.13 -26.54
N ASN A 1023 -16.52 -94.65 -25.40
CA ASN A 1023 -17.22 -94.63 -24.11
C ASN A 1023 -17.57 -93.20 -23.69
N ASP A 1024 -18.85 -92.91 -23.55
CA ASP A 1024 -19.35 -91.57 -23.22
C ASP A 1024 -19.19 -91.23 -21.72
N THR A 1025 -19.08 -92.24 -20.84
CA THR A 1025 -18.96 -92.07 -19.38
C THR A 1025 -17.57 -91.65 -18.90
N GLU A 1026 -16.54 -91.67 -19.75
CA GLU A 1026 -15.18 -91.19 -19.42
C GLU A 1026 -14.94 -89.77 -19.94
N THR A 1027 -15.97 -89.10 -20.44
CA THR A 1027 -15.86 -87.75 -20.99
C THR A 1027 -15.84 -86.68 -19.88
N PRO A 1028 -15.12 -85.55 -20.06
CA PRO A 1028 -15.23 -84.38 -19.18
C PRO A 1028 -16.66 -83.91 -18.95
N VAL A 1029 -17.51 -83.99 -19.98
CA VAL A 1029 -18.93 -83.60 -19.87
C VAL A 1029 -19.64 -84.49 -18.85
N TYR A 1030 -19.43 -85.80 -18.88
CA TYR A 1030 -19.99 -86.72 -17.89
C TYR A 1030 -19.49 -86.44 -16.48
N PHE A 1031 -18.18 -86.18 -16.33
CA PHE A 1031 -17.57 -85.84 -15.03
C PHE A 1031 -18.18 -84.57 -14.41
N VAL A 1032 -18.34 -83.52 -15.23
CA VAL A 1032 -18.94 -82.25 -14.78
C VAL A 1032 -20.42 -82.44 -14.46
N LEU A 1033 -21.18 -83.19 -15.25
CA LEU A 1033 -22.60 -83.49 -14.99
C LEU A 1033 -22.78 -84.28 -13.68
N LEU A 1034 -21.92 -85.24 -13.39
CA LEU A 1034 -21.96 -86.03 -12.17
C LEU A 1034 -21.69 -85.16 -10.92
N LYS A 1035 -20.78 -84.19 -11.00
CA LYS A 1035 -20.59 -83.20 -9.93
C LYS A 1035 -21.74 -82.19 -9.84
N PHE A 1036 -22.26 -81.74 -10.98
CA PHE A 1036 -23.41 -80.84 -11.06
C PHE A 1036 -24.62 -81.38 -10.31
N PHE A 1037 -24.94 -82.67 -10.47
CA PHE A 1037 -26.03 -83.31 -9.74
C PHE A 1037 -25.70 -83.59 -8.26
N ARG A 1038 -24.45 -83.95 -7.93
CA ARG A 1038 -24.03 -84.18 -6.53
C ARG A 1038 -24.09 -82.93 -5.67
N GLU A 1039 -23.62 -81.80 -6.18
CA GLU A 1039 -23.60 -80.52 -5.46
C GLU A 1039 -24.84 -79.65 -5.73
N ARG A 1040 -25.82 -80.16 -6.48
CA ARG A 1040 -27.12 -79.52 -6.75
C ARG A 1040 -27.02 -78.11 -7.33
N LEU A 1041 -26.14 -77.92 -8.31
CA LEU A 1041 -25.96 -76.61 -8.95
C LEU A 1041 -27.22 -76.10 -9.68
N PHE A 1042 -28.18 -76.99 -9.98
CA PHE A 1042 -29.48 -76.64 -10.56
C PHE A 1042 -30.37 -75.85 -9.58
N ASP A 1043 -30.26 -76.06 -8.26
CA ASP A 1043 -31.01 -75.28 -7.25
C ASP A 1043 -30.59 -73.79 -7.27
N ALA A 1044 -29.39 -73.52 -7.76
CA ALA A 1044 -28.82 -72.17 -7.90
C ALA A 1044 -29.08 -71.54 -9.28
N GLY A 1045 -29.93 -72.14 -10.12
CA GLY A 1045 -30.38 -71.54 -11.39
C GLY A 1045 -29.47 -71.77 -12.61
N ILE A 1046 -28.53 -72.73 -12.55
CA ILE A 1046 -27.74 -73.14 -13.73
C ILE A 1046 -28.55 -74.11 -14.59
N GLN A 1047 -28.74 -73.76 -15.86
CA GLN A 1047 -29.45 -74.58 -16.84
C GLN A 1047 -28.58 -75.76 -17.32
N LEU A 1048 -29.26 -76.89 -17.61
CA LEU A 1048 -28.62 -78.03 -18.24
C LEU A 1048 -28.20 -77.70 -19.68
N PRO A 1049 -27.10 -78.30 -20.19
CA PRO A 1049 -26.66 -78.05 -21.55
C PRO A 1049 -27.65 -78.64 -22.54
N ASP A 1050 -28.16 -77.81 -23.45
CA ASP A 1050 -29.00 -78.23 -24.56
C ASP A 1050 -28.40 -77.83 -25.91
N PHE A 1051 -28.40 -78.77 -26.84
CA PHE A 1051 -27.68 -78.60 -28.11
C PHE A 1051 -28.30 -77.53 -29.01
N GLU A 1052 -29.64 -77.41 -29.01
CA GLU A 1052 -30.34 -76.43 -29.84
C GLU A 1052 -30.09 -75.00 -29.32
N SER A 1053 -30.23 -74.77 -28.02
CA SER A 1053 -29.95 -73.47 -27.39
C SER A 1053 -28.48 -73.04 -27.51
N LEU A 1054 -27.53 -73.98 -27.34
CA LEU A 1054 -26.08 -73.70 -27.47
C LEU A 1054 -25.64 -73.41 -28.91
N SER A 1055 -26.35 -73.93 -29.91
CA SER A 1055 -26.03 -73.74 -31.34
C SER A 1055 -26.73 -72.53 -31.98
N ALA A 1056 -27.85 -72.08 -31.39
CA ALA A 1056 -28.64 -70.94 -31.81
C ALA A 1056 -28.15 -69.58 -31.26
N THR A 1057 -27.24 -69.57 -30.28
CA THR A 1057 -26.77 -68.33 -29.62
C THR A 1057 -26.02 -67.42 -30.62
N SER A 1058 -26.53 -66.22 -30.87
CA SER A 1058 -25.86 -65.21 -31.71
C SER A 1058 -24.68 -64.57 -30.97
N ILE A 1059 -23.50 -64.53 -31.58
CA ILE A 1059 -22.32 -63.85 -31.01
C ILE A 1059 -22.36 -62.36 -31.39
N GLY A 1060 -22.94 -61.55 -30.49
CA GLY A 1060 -22.86 -60.09 -30.52
C GLY A 1060 -21.62 -59.56 -29.80
N ASP A 1061 -21.39 -58.25 -29.88
CA ASP A 1061 -20.32 -57.59 -29.14
C ASP A 1061 -20.56 -57.64 -27.62
N ASP A 1062 -21.82 -57.78 -27.20
CA ASP A 1062 -22.25 -57.94 -25.79
C ASP A 1062 -21.70 -59.22 -25.13
N ILE A 1063 -21.55 -60.33 -25.87
CA ILE A 1063 -20.96 -61.57 -25.33
C ILE A 1063 -19.44 -61.42 -25.19
N VAL A 1064 -18.82 -60.68 -26.12
CA VAL A 1064 -17.38 -60.45 -26.10
C VAL A 1064 -17.01 -59.51 -24.96
N SER A 1065 -17.80 -58.46 -24.73
CA SER A 1065 -17.63 -57.55 -23.59
C SER A 1065 -17.91 -58.25 -22.26
N ALA A 1066 -18.92 -59.12 -22.17
CA ALA A 1066 -19.23 -59.87 -20.95
C ALA A 1066 -18.11 -60.86 -20.55
N LEU A 1067 -17.48 -61.53 -21.52
CA LEU A 1067 -16.42 -62.52 -21.25
C LEU A 1067 -15.03 -61.90 -21.07
N TYR A 1068 -14.66 -60.92 -21.91
CA TYR A 1068 -13.30 -60.41 -21.98
C TYR A 1068 -13.15 -58.96 -21.51
N GLY A 1069 -14.25 -58.30 -21.12
CA GLY A 1069 -14.26 -56.89 -20.72
C GLY A 1069 -14.06 -55.93 -21.90
N THR A 1070 -13.68 -54.69 -21.59
CA THR A 1070 -13.33 -53.68 -22.60
C THR A 1070 -11.95 -53.96 -23.17
N LEU A 1071 -11.90 -54.48 -24.39
CA LEU A 1071 -10.66 -54.74 -25.14
C LEU A 1071 -10.45 -53.68 -26.22
N ASP A 1072 -9.19 -53.32 -26.50
CA ASP A 1072 -8.82 -52.40 -27.58
C ASP A 1072 -9.17 -52.92 -28.98
N ASP A 1073 -9.19 -54.26 -29.16
CA ASP A 1073 -9.63 -54.92 -30.40
C ASP A 1073 -10.44 -56.20 -30.07
N SER A 1074 -11.74 -56.18 -30.37
CA SER A 1074 -12.70 -57.26 -30.06
C SER A 1074 -12.85 -58.30 -31.19
N GLU A 1075 -12.39 -57.97 -32.40
CA GLU A 1075 -12.52 -58.82 -33.60
C GLU A 1075 -11.85 -60.21 -33.49
N PRO A 1076 -10.65 -60.35 -32.90
CA PRO A 1076 -9.99 -61.66 -32.75
C PRO A 1076 -10.75 -62.62 -31.83
N PHE A 1077 -11.37 -62.07 -30.78
CA PHE A 1077 -12.14 -62.83 -29.79
C PHE A 1077 -13.52 -63.21 -30.33
N LYS A 1078 -14.14 -62.32 -31.11
CA LYS A 1078 -15.36 -62.62 -31.87
C LYS A 1078 -15.13 -63.77 -32.85
N LYS A 1079 -14.02 -63.74 -33.60
CA LYS A 1079 -13.61 -64.82 -34.53
C LYS A 1079 -13.35 -66.16 -33.81
N LEU A 1080 -12.80 -66.11 -32.59
CA LEU A 1080 -12.59 -67.31 -31.79
C LEU A 1080 -13.93 -67.95 -31.39
N LEU A 1081 -14.85 -67.15 -30.85
CA LEU A 1081 -16.17 -67.64 -30.44
C LEU A 1081 -17.00 -68.12 -31.64
N THR A 1082 -16.94 -67.44 -32.80
CA THR A 1082 -17.67 -67.88 -34.01
C THR A 1082 -17.14 -69.22 -34.51
N LYS A 1083 -15.83 -69.44 -34.41
CA LYS A 1083 -15.22 -70.72 -34.74
C LYS A 1083 -15.64 -71.82 -33.76
N GLU A 1084 -15.74 -71.53 -32.46
CA GLU A 1084 -16.28 -72.49 -31.48
C GLU A 1084 -17.72 -72.89 -31.82
N LEU A 1085 -18.56 -71.94 -32.25
CA LEU A 1085 -19.92 -72.22 -32.71
C LEU A 1085 -19.97 -73.05 -34.00
N GLU A 1086 -19.11 -72.75 -34.98
CA GLU A 1086 -19.01 -73.54 -36.20
C GLU A 1086 -18.56 -74.98 -35.93
N ASP A 1087 -17.55 -75.15 -35.06
CA ASP A 1087 -17.06 -76.46 -34.63
C ASP A 1087 -18.19 -77.25 -33.94
N LEU A 1088 -19.02 -76.60 -33.11
CA LEU A 1088 -20.15 -77.24 -32.45
C LEU A 1088 -21.27 -77.61 -33.43
N ARG A 1089 -21.57 -76.76 -34.42
CA ARG A 1089 -22.53 -77.06 -35.50
C ARG A 1089 -22.07 -78.17 -36.44
N SER A 1090 -20.75 -78.43 -36.50
CA SER A 1090 -20.18 -79.53 -37.28
C SER A 1090 -20.39 -80.91 -36.65
N LEU A 1091 -20.84 -80.97 -35.38
CA LEU A 1091 -21.23 -82.21 -34.71
C LEU A 1091 -22.55 -82.74 -35.31
N ASN A 1092 -22.70 -84.07 -35.33
CA ASN A 1092 -23.81 -84.76 -35.99
C ASN A 1092 -25.18 -84.26 -35.49
N PRO A 1093 -26.21 -84.07 -36.35
CA PRO A 1093 -27.58 -83.74 -35.93
C PRO A 1093 -28.16 -84.62 -34.80
N ASP A 1094 -27.75 -85.89 -34.68
CA ASP A 1094 -28.20 -86.79 -33.59
C ASP A 1094 -27.49 -86.58 -32.24
N PHE A 1095 -26.60 -85.58 -32.12
CA PHE A 1095 -25.80 -85.36 -30.91
C PHE A 1095 -26.64 -84.97 -29.69
N GLN A 1096 -27.80 -84.32 -29.88
CA GLN A 1096 -28.72 -83.97 -28.79
C GLN A 1096 -29.22 -85.22 -28.04
N VAL A 1097 -29.52 -86.30 -28.75
CA VAL A 1097 -29.96 -87.58 -28.14
C VAL A 1097 -28.82 -88.21 -27.31
N ARG A 1098 -27.57 -88.09 -27.79
CA ARG A 1098 -26.38 -88.56 -27.07
C ARG A 1098 -26.14 -87.75 -25.79
N LEU A 1099 -26.34 -86.43 -25.84
CA LEU A 1099 -26.23 -85.54 -24.68
C LEU A 1099 -27.33 -85.82 -23.63
N GLN A 1100 -28.57 -86.00 -24.05
CA GLN A 1100 -29.69 -86.36 -23.16
C GLN A 1100 -29.46 -87.72 -22.47
N SER A 1101 -28.89 -88.71 -23.19
CA SER A 1101 -28.50 -90.00 -22.62
C SER A 1101 -27.42 -89.84 -21.53
N LEU A 1102 -26.44 -88.96 -21.74
CA LEU A 1102 -25.40 -88.65 -20.76
C LEU A 1102 -25.96 -87.99 -19.50
N ILE A 1103 -26.83 -87.00 -19.68
CA ILE A 1103 -27.51 -86.30 -18.57
C ILE A 1103 -28.35 -87.30 -17.75
N GLY A 1104 -29.14 -88.14 -18.43
CA GLY A 1104 -29.95 -89.17 -17.77
C GLY A 1104 -29.10 -90.21 -17.03
N SER A 1105 -27.96 -90.62 -17.60
CA SER A 1105 -27.04 -91.57 -16.97
C SER A 1105 -26.38 -90.98 -15.71
N ALA A 1106 -25.92 -89.72 -15.78
CA ALA A 1106 -25.31 -89.02 -14.63
C ALA A 1106 -26.32 -88.78 -13.49
N SER A 1107 -27.57 -88.43 -13.82
CA SER A 1107 -28.66 -88.28 -12.85
C SER A 1107 -29.02 -89.61 -12.16
N ASN A 1108 -29.06 -90.70 -12.91
CA ASN A 1108 -29.31 -92.03 -12.36
C ASN A 1108 -28.19 -92.49 -11.42
N GLU A 1109 -26.92 -92.25 -11.76
CA GLU A 1109 -25.77 -92.62 -10.91
C GLU A 1109 -25.73 -91.82 -9.59
N THR A 1110 -26.30 -90.62 -9.57
CA THR A 1110 -26.36 -89.77 -8.37
C THR A 1110 -27.57 -90.03 -7.47
N GLY A 1111 -28.43 -91.00 -7.82
CA GLY A 1111 -29.49 -91.53 -6.96
C GLY A 1111 -30.92 -91.05 -7.28
N SER A 1112 -31.16 -90.55 -8.50
CA SER A 1112 -32.49 -90.34 -9.12
C SER A 1112 -33.61 -89.83 -8.18
N LYS A 1113 -33.37 -88.70 -7.50
CA LYS A 1113 -34.41 -87.98 -6.73
C LYS A 1113 -35.07 -86.83 -7.51
N PHE A 1114 -34.67 -86.62 -8.77
CA PHE A 1114 -35.03 -85.44 -9.55
C PHE A 1114 -35.56 -85.86 -10.92
N VAL A 1115 -36.53 -85.10 -11.42
CA VAL A 1115 -37.10 -85.29 -12.76
C VAL A 1115 -36.49 -84.25 -13.69
N ILE A 1116 -35.89 -84.71 -14.78
CA ILE A 1116 -35.35 -83.81 -15.80
C ILE A 1116 -36.46 -83.47 -16.78
N ASN A 1117 -36.82 -82.18 -16.84
CA ASN A 1117 -37.73 -81.66 -17.85
C ASN A 1117 -36.91 -81.22 -19.08
N TYR A 1118 -36.94 -82.03 -20.13
CA TYR A 1118 -36.20 -81.76 -21.37
C TYR A 1118 -36.84 -80.67 -22.25
N GLU A 1119 -38.08 -80.23 -21.98
CA GLU A 1119 -38.73 -79.13 -22.71
C GLU A 1119 -38.28 -77.76 -22.21
N THR A 1120 -38.07 -77.64 -20.89
CA THR A 1120 -37.60 -76.41 -20.23
C THR A 1120 -36.11 -76.45 -19.87
N ASN A 1121 -35.45 -77.60 -20.04
CA ASN A 1121 -34.09 -77.90 -19.59
C ASN A 1121 -33.85 -77.56 -18.11
N THR A 1122 -34.87 -77.80 -17.28
CA THR A 1122 -34.85 -77.64 -15.83
C THR A 1122 -34.90 -78.99 -15.11
N VAL A 1123 -34.36 -79.01 -13.89
CA VAL A 1123 -34.41 -80.16 -12.99
C VAL A 1123 -35.43 -79.85 -11.91
N GLU A 1124 -36.45 -80.69 -11.76
CA GLU A 1124 -37.54 -80.59 -10.78
C GLU A 1124 -37.41 -81.62 -9.65
#